data_AF-A0A0V8D5E4-F1
#
_entry.id   AF-A0A0V8D5E4-F1
#
_cell.length_a   1.000
_cell.length_b   1.000
_cell.length_c   1.000
_cell.angle_alpha   90.00
_cell.angle_beta   90.00
_cell.angle_gamma   90.00
#
_symmetry.space_group_name_H-M   'P 1'
#
loop_
_entity.id
_entity.type
_entity.pdbx_description
1 polymer ?
#
loop_
_entity_poly.entity_id
_entity_poly.type
_entity_poly.pdbx_seq_one_letter_code
_entity_poly.pdbx_strand_id
1 'polypeptide(L)'
;MLFCLSLPLAITPLSVSATETETEQTAPTSQKDASETTSESQTVESSTNDQNQNNSTISLPESSSTTSLAPSESLTSDSKKLAQKEEVVASTTVAEPKAAASSTIYVPDPNLKQTILSTLGLATTAELTQTDMDKLTNLTLNSVDIYSLVGLEHATNLSSIYINVNNKITDFTPLESLTKLTFVTLQTSSLTSDNFPNLTASQGLTNLSIGGTSVDNSVLTKIVNLKALVRLYMDSNMNITNIEPLKVLPNLKSLSVQFCGITDFTVIKDFPIMSDLAAFGQNTGRNDPPTTVTRSSLKYNEDEQSVYIPFSMMPSRMTNFDGYIPPFSTSNSASNTYFDFNGTQLPASRLQIDDNGITINSVSPEEYQGIKSFEYNARLNNPAGTYAVPDGYTFYAISSGTYLHQFDVVDDGAPVTVKYQDENGQELAPSEFLNGYVGATYNSKELSFQGYSLIKVDGDATGKFTDSPQTVTYIYQKNAKLLGQVTVKYIDTDGKALFGDVIQTGNIGETYHTEKKALAGYTFKNIIGNASGQYTDSPQTVTYVYEKNAKILGQVTVKYIDTEGKSLLGDVIQTGNIGETYHTEKKELTGYTFKNIIGNASGQYTNSPQTVTYVYEKNANPNKPEEVIPDSSDKNNVNTDSRENETTKGSKTVKDKESVVTSKEKNLPETGDKEQGMKKITLFGSFLLILGSLVLFIRFRKVD
;
A
#
# COMPACT_ATOMS: atom_id res chain seq x y z
N MET A 1 -0.72 -45.73 -27.51
CA MET A 1 -0.88 -47.18 -27.34
C MET A 1 0.39 -47.75 -26.71
N LEU A 2 0.43 -47.85 -25.38
CA LEU A 2 1.44 -48.60 -24.62
C LEU A 2 0.85 -48.81 -23.22
N PHE A 3 0.87 -50.04 -22.70
CA PHE A 3 0.44 -50.35 -21.34
C PHE A 3 1.65 -50.81 -20.52
N CYS A 4 1.80 -50.29 -19.31
CA CYS A 4 2.78 -50.79 -18.34
C CYS A 4 2.06 -51.16 -17.05
N LEU A 5 1.94 -52.47 -16.78
CA LEU A 5 1.66 -52.96 -15.43
C LEU A 5 2.98 -53.11 -14.68
N SER A 6 3.13 -52.40 -13.57
CA SER A 6 4.29 -52.51 -12.67
C SER A 6 4.02 -53.50 -11.54
N LEU A 7 4.54 -54.73 -11.68
CA LEU A 7 4.74 -55.65 -10.57
C LEU A 7 6.18 -55.50 -10.04
N PRO A 8 6.39 -55.44 -8.72
CA PRO A 8 7.73 -55.26 -8.17
C PRO A 8 8.54 -56.57 -8.21
N LEU A 9 9.66 -56.58 -8.94
CA LEU A 9 10.71 -57.59 -8.75
C LEU A 9 11.60 -57.16 -7.58
N ALA A 10 11.70 -58.02 -6.56
CA ALA A 10 12.75 -57.90 -5.55
C ALA A 10 14.06 -58.47 -6.13
N ILE A 11 15.14 -57.68 -6.09
CA ILE A 11 16.48 -58.11 -6.47
C ILE A 11 17.37 -58.01 -5.22
N THR A 12 17.96 -59.13 -4.81
CA THR A 12 18.98 -59.17 -3.76
C THR A 12 20.37 -58.85 -4.35
N PRO A 13 21.22 -58.08 -3.68
CA PRO A 13 22.55 -57.77 -4.18
C PRO A 13 23.51 -58.97 -4.05
N LEU A 14 24.22 -59.30 -5.13
CA LEU A 14 25.47 -60.08 -5.02
C LEU A 14 26.64 -59.12 -4.83
N SER A 15 27.47 -59.40 -3.82
CA SER A 15 28.74 -58.73 -3.61
C SER A 15 29.85 -59.36 -4.46
N VAL A 16 30.56 -58.55 -5.25
CA VAL A 16 31.88 -58.87 -5.82
C VAL A 16 32.83 -57.71 -5.47
N SER A 17 34.11 -58.03 -5.29
CA SER A 17 35.16 -57.12 -4.79
C SER A 17 36.33 -57.07 -5.77
N ALA A 18 37.27 -56.13 -5.52
CA ALA A 18 38.56 -55.94 -6.20
C ALA A 18 38.48 -55.38 -7.64
N THR A 19 39.41 -54.53 -8.11
CA THR A 19 40.53 -53.83 -7.45
C THR A 19 40.92 -52.59 -8.25
N GLU A 20 41.68 -51.68 -7.64
CA GLU A 20 42.32 -50.54 -8.31
C GLU A 20 43.40 -50.99 -9.31
N THR A 21 43.66 -50.19 -10.35
CA THR A 21 45.04 -49.95 -10.83
C THR A 21 45.09 -48.65 -11.63
N GLU A 22 46.10 -47.82 -11.37
CA GLU A 22 46.38 -46.59 -12.12
C GLU A 22 47.11 -46.90 -13.43
N THR A 23 46.99 -46.03 -14.44
CA THR A 23 48.17 -45.45 -15.12
C THR A 23 47.79 -44.22 -15.94
N GLU A 24 48.78 -43.40 -16.26
CA GLU A 24 48.64 -42.01 -16.73
C GLU A 24 49.12 -41.83 -18.19
N GLN A 25 48.85 -40.63 -18.72
CA GLN A 25 49.73 -39.85 -19.60
C GLN A 25 49.66 -39.97 -21.14
N THR A 26 49.20 -38.84 -21.73
CA THR A 26 49.67 -38.17 -22.96
C THR A 26 49.48 -38.76 -24.37
N ALA A 27 48.93 -37.91 -25.25
CA ALA A 27 49.19 -37.90 -26.70
C ALA A 27 50.49 -37.13 -27.02
N PRO A 28 50.99 -37.19 -28.27
CA PRO A 28 50.66 -36.11 -29.20
C PRO A 28 50.44 -36.53 -30.67
N THR A 29 50.08 -35.54 -31.50
CA THR A 29 49.98 -35.59 -32.97
C THR A 29 51.36 -35.82 -33.64
N SER A 30 51.52 -36.15 -34.94
CA SER A 30 50.93 -35.48 -36.12
C SER A 30 51.23 -36.19 -37.45
N GLN A 31 50.48 -35.82 -38.51
CA GLN A 31 50.82 -35.89 -39.96
C GLN A 31 50.95 -37.27 -40.64
N LYS A 32 50.93 -37.39 -41.99
CA LYS A 32 50.11 -36.73 -43.06
C LYS A 32 50.52 -37.34 -44.42
N ASP A 33 49.64 -38.10 -45.09
CA ASP A 33 49.69 -38.41 -46.54
C ASP A 33 48.39 -39.20 -46.92
N ALA A 34 47.88 -39.20 -48.16
CA ALA A 34 48.23 -38.44 -49.37
C ALA A 34 47.00 -38.28 -50.32
N SER A 35 47.08 -37.29 -51.21
CA SER A 35 46.39 -37.07 -52.51
C SER A 35 44.89 -37.41 -52.71
N GLU A 36 44.21 -36.45 -53.34
CA GLU A 36 42.89 -36.58 -53.95
C GLU A 36 42.92 -37.49 -55.21
N THR A 37 41.76 -38.05 -55.58
CA THR A 37 41.31 -38.12 -56.99
C THR A 37 39.79 -37.89 -57.03
N THR A 38 39.31 -36.97 -57.86
CA THR A 38 37.88 -36.68 -58.07
C THR A 38 37.32 -37.41 -59.29
N SER A 39 36.04 -37.83 -59.27
CA SER A 39 35.03 -37.49 -60.30
C SER A 39 33.65 -38.13 -60.04
N GLU A 40 32.65 -37.63 -60.78
CA GLU A 40 31.22 -37.87 -60.59
C GLU A 40 30.69 -39.19 -61.22
N SER A 41 29.63 -39.73 -60.63
CA SER A 41 28.64 -40.59 -61.32
C SER A 41 27.37 -40.62 -60.47
N GLN A 42 26.33 -39.87 -60.84
CA GLN A 42 25.21 -40.27 -61.71
C GLN A 42 24.31 -41.38 -61.15
N THR A 43 23.08 -40.98 -60.86
CA THR A 43 21.90 -41.83 -60.58
C THR A 43 21.28 -42.35 -61.88
N VAL A 44 20.74 -43.57 -61.87
CA VAL A 44 19.90 -44.13 -62.95
C VAL A 44 18.70 -44.87 -62.34
N GLU A 45 17.49 -44.41 -62.71
CA GLU A 45 16.20 -45.09 -63.04
C GLU A 45 15.79 -46.43 -62.36
N SER A 46 14.53 -46.86 -62.29
CA SER A 46 13.28 -46.53 -63.03
C SER A 46 12.03 -46.96 -62.20
N SER A 47 10.76 -46.71 -62.53
CA SER A 47 10.05 -45.62 -63.22
C SER A 47 8.52 -45.91 -63.21
N THR A 48 7.65 -44.93 -62.91
CA THR A 48 6.19 -45.03 -63.17
C THR A 48 5.58 -43.65 -63.53
N ASN A 49 4.45 -43.67 -64.25
CA ASN A 49 4.06 -42.63 -65.21
C ASN A 49 3.16 -41.47 -64.71
N ASP A 50 3.16 -40.45 -65.56
CA ASP A 50 2.39 -39.20 -65.58
C ASP A 50 0.83 -39.29 -65.62
N GLN A 51 0.24 -38.18 -65.15
CA GLN A 51 -0.87 -37.38 -65.73
C GLN A 51 -1.95 -38.07 -66.59
N ASN A 52 -3.24 -37.79 -66.31
CA ASN A 52 -3.97 -36.71 -67.00
C ASN A 52 -5.31 -36.35 -66.31
N GLN A 53 -5.91 -35.22 -66.68
CA GLN A 53 -7.22 -34.73 -66.25
C GLN A 53 -8.38 -35.28 -67.10
N ASN A 54 -9.58 -35.39 -66.52
CA ASN A 54 -10.89 -34.91 -67.05
C ASN A 54 -12.09 -35.57 -66.34
N ASN A 55 -13.04 -34.79 -65.81
CA ASN A 55 -14.28 -34.44 -66.55
C ASN A 55 -15.32 -33.72 -65.67
N SER A 56 -16.07 -32.85 -66.35
CA SER A 56 -17.18 -31.97 -65.99
C SER A 56 -18.29 -32.49 -65.04
N THR A 57 -18.76 -31.52 -64.26
CA THR A 57 -20.11 -31.36 -63.67
C THR A 57 -21.31 -31.89 -64.48
N ILE A 58 -22.31 -32.44 -63.78
CA ILE A 58 -23.75 -32.38 -64.15
C ILE A 58 -24.57 -31.96 -62.92
N SER A 59 -25.65 -31.21 -63.15
CA SER A 59 -26.36 -30.40 -62.15
C SER A 59 -27.57 -31.09 -61.49
N LEU A 60 -27.99 -30.57 -60.33
CA LEU A 60 -29.38 -30.63 -59.83
C LEU A 60 -29.82 -29.18 -59.44
N PRO A 61 -31.10 -28.80 -59.65
CA PRO A 61 -31.50 -27.39 -59.75
C PRO A 61 -32.00 -26.72 -58.44
N GLU A 62 -31.99 -25.39 -58.44
CA GLU A 62 -32.54 -24.52 -57.38
C GLU A 62 -34.01 -24.10 -57.61
N SER A 63 -34.72 -23.81 -56.53
CA SER A 63 -35.64 -22.67 -56.34
C SER A 63 -36.08 -22.67 -54.86
N SER A 64 -35.87 -21.65 -54.02
CA SER A 64 -36.48 -20.30 -54.01
C SER A 64 -38.02 -20.34 -53.96
N SER A 65 -38.78 -19.68 -53.08
CA SER A 65 -38.52 -18.81 -51.90
C SER A 65 -39.72 -18.97 -50.89
N THR A 66 -40.04 -18.22 -49.81
CA THR A 66 -39.90 -16.79 -49.40
C THR A 66 -40.03 -16.59 -47.86
N THR A 67 -39.91 -15.32 -47.41
CA THR A 67 -40.40 -14.64 -46.17
C THR A 67 -41.80 -15.06 -45.61
N SER A 68 -42.22 -14.81 -44.36
CA SER A 68 -41.64 -14.08 -43.18
C SER A 68 -42.49 -14.17 -41.89
N LEU A 69 -41.88 -13.81 -40.74
CA LEU A 69 -42.46 -13.17 -39.52
C LEU A 69 -43.33 -14.02 -38.54
N ALA A 70 -43.44 -13.46 -37.32
CA ALA A 70 -44.11 -13.97 -36.10
C ALA A 70 -45.41 -13.12 -35.83
N PRO A 71 -46.11 -13.09 -34.65
CA PRO A 71 -45.79 -13.65 -33.32
C PRO A 71 -46.96 -14.19 -32.42
N SER A 72 -46.56 -14.78 -31.26
CA SER A 72 -47.10 -14.65 -29.88
C SER A 72 -48.57 -14.96 -29.46
N GLU A 73 -48.69 -15.18 -28.13
CA GLU A 73 -49.90 -15.16 -27.25
C GLU A 73 -50.84 -16.39 -27.20
N SER A 74 -51.73 -16.48 -26.19
CA SER A 74 -51.49 -16.91 -24.79
C SER A 74 -52.81 -17.10 -24.01
N LEU A 75 -52.78 -17.79 -22.84
CA LEU A 75 -53.87 -17.85 -21.82
C LEU A 75 -55.17 -18.57 -22.30
N THR A 76 -56.13 -19.10 -21.52
CA THR A 76 -56.34 -19.49 -20.09
C THR A 76 -57.44 -20.61 -20.09
N SER A 77 -58.00 -21.21 -19.03
CA SER A 77 -58.21 -20.88 -17.60
C SER A 77 -58.45 -22.13 -16.71
N ASP A 78 -58.44 -21.92 -15.38
CA ASP A 78 -59.16 -22.60 -14.27
C ASP A 78 -59.66 -24.06 -14.39
N SER A 79 -59.45 -24.92 -13.38
CA SER A 79 -60.18 -24.82 -12.08
C SER A 79 -59.48 -25.55 -10.91
N LYS A 80 -60.06 -25.49 -9.68
CA LYS A 80 -59.31 -25.60 -8.41
C LYS A 80 -60.06 -26.37 -7.29
N LYS A 81 -59.28 -27.03 -6.39
CA LYS A 81 -59.48 -27.15 -4.90
C LYS A 81 -60.28 -28.34 -4.28
N LEU A 82 -59.57 -29.13 -3.43
CA LEU A 82 -60.01 -29.98 -2.27
C LEU A 82 -61.03 -31.14 -2.52
N ALA A 83 -61.17 -32.18 -1.68
CA ALA A 83 -60.81 -32.36 -0.25
C ALA A 83 -60.51 -33.84 0.15
N GLN A 84 -60.13 -34.07 1.41
CA GLN A 84 -60.03 -35.39 2.08
C GLN A 84 -61.36 -35.77 2.78
N LYS A 85 -61.63 -37.07 3.01
CA LYS A 85 -62.30 -37.54 4.26
C LYS A 85 -61.97 -39.03 4.59
N GLU A 86 -62.22 -39.42 5.85
CA GLU A 86 -61.77 -40.64 6.54
C GLU A 86 -62.50 -41.96 6.18
N GLU A 87 -61.74 -43.07 6.25
CA GLU A 87 -61.91 -44.28 7.10
C GLU A 87 -63.33 -44.82 7.48
N VAL A 88 -63.50 -46.16 7.45
CA VAL A 88 -64.08 -47.00 8.56
C VAL A 88 -64.14 -48.52 8.25
N VAL A 89 -63.32 -49.30 8.97
CA VAL A 89 -63.56 -50.63 9.62
C VAL A 89 -63.93 -51.93 8.85
N ALA A 90 -63.11 -52.98 9.11
CA ALA A 90 -63.33 -54.45 9.04
C ALA A 90 -63.62 -55.12 7.67
N SER A 91 -63.21 -56.37 7.41
CA SER A 91 -62.98 -57.51 8.33
C SER A 91 -61.82 -58.45 7.91
N THR A 92 -61.46 -59.38 8.79
CA THR A 92 -60.25 -60.21 8.73
C THR A 92 -60.35 -61.40 7.75
N THR A 93 -59.32 -61.59 6.92
CA THR A 93 -58.90 -62.91 6.43
C THR A 93 -57.41 -63.11 6.72
N VAL A 94 -57.05 -64.30 7.22
CA VAL A 94 -55.65 -64.65 7.50
C VAL A 94 -55.02 -65.14 6.21
N ALA A 95 -54.08 -64.35 5.67
CA ALA A 95 -53.21 -64.78 4.59
C ALA A 95 -51.92 -65.40 5.14
N GLU A 96 -51.37 -66.38 4.42
CA GLU A 96 -50.02 -66.90 4.64
C GLU A 96 -48.96 -65.80 4.59
N PRO A 97 -47.75 -66.01 5.16
CA PRO A 97 -46.68 -65.03 5.11
C PRO A 97 -46.27 -64.74 3.65
N LYS A 98 -46.85 -63.67 3.10
CA LYS A 98 -46.47 -63.10 1.81
C LYS A 98 -44.97 -62.80 1.86
N ALA A 99 -44.19 -63.63 1.16
CA ALA A 99 -42.74 -63.46 1.06
C ALA A 99 -42.44 -61.99 0.71
N ALA A 100 -41.49 -61.39 1.44
CA ALA A 100 -41.15 -59.99 1.25
C ALA A 100 -40.87 -59.75 -0.23
N ALA A 101 -41.66 -58.88 -0.86
CA ALA A 101 -41.54 -58.60 -2.28
C ALA A 101 -40.20 -57.91 -2.50
N SER A 102 -39.21 -58.69 -2.93
CA SER A 102 -37.84 -58.24 -3.10
C SER A 102 -37.82 -57.07 -4.07
N SER A 103 -37.56 -55.87 -3.54
CA SER A 103 -37.52 -54.65 -4.33
C SER A 103 -36.35 -54.71 -5.31
N THR A 104 -36.67 -54.84 -6.60
CA THR A 104 -35.70 -54.77 -7.68
C THR A 104 -34.95 -53.44 -7.62
N ILE A 105 -33.62 -53.50 -7.61
CA ILE A 105 -32.75 -52.34 -7.71
C ILE A 105 -32.70 -51.90 -9.17
N TYR A 106 -33.06 -50.65 -9.43
CA TYR A 106 -33.06 -50.09 -10.76
C TYR A 106 -31.66 -49.61 -11.14
N VAL A 107 -31.09 -50.23 -12.19
CA VAL A 107 -29.83 -49.80 -12.81
C VAL A 107 -30.17 -49.44 -14.27
N PRO A 108 -30.24 -48.14 -14.63
CA PRO A 108 -30.68 -47.70 -15.96
C PRO A 108 -29.65 -47.97 -17.05
N ASP A 109 -28.36 -47.98 -16.71
CA ASP A 109 -27.28 -48.25 -17.64
C ASP A 109 -27.15 -49.78 -17.86
N PRO A 110 -27.39 -50.29 -19.09
CA PRO A 110 -27.41 -51.73 -19.35
C PRO A 110 -26.00 -52.34 -19.26
N ASN A 111 -24.95 -51.57 -19.54
CA ASN A 111 -23.57 -52.04 -19.44
C ASN A 111 -23.13 -52.11 -17.98
N LEU A 112 -23.57 -51.18 -17.13
CA LEU A 112 -23.40 -51.28 -15.67
C LEU A 112 -24.18 -52.48 -15.10
N LYS A 113 -25.48 -52.63 -15.43
CA LYS A 113 -26.29 -53.77 -14.96
C LYS A 113 -25.64 -55.09 -15.37
N GLN A 114 -25.20 -55.23 -16.63
CA GLN A 114 -24.52 -56.43 -17.10
C GLN A 114 -23.16 -56.65 -16.41
N THR A 115 -22.41 -55.60 -16.09
CA THR A 115 -21.13 -55.72 -15.36
C THR A 115 -21.35 -56.18 -13.92
N ILE A 116 -22.35 -55.63 -13.23
CA ILE A 116 -22.73 -56.06 -11.86
C ILE A 116 -23.20 -57.53 -11.88
N LEU A 117 -24.13 -57.90 -12.78
CA LEU A 117 -24.62 -59.28 -12.91
C LEU A 117 -23.48 -60.28 -13.16
N SER A 118 -22.55 -59.95 -14.06
CA SER A 118 -21.37 -60.77 -14.35
C SER A 118 -20.44 -60.90 -13.15
N THR A 119 -20.20 -59.80 -12.42
CA THR A 119 -19.36 -59.77 -11.21
C THR A 119 -19.94 -60.64 -10.08
N LEU A 120 -21.26 -60.73 -10.00
CA LEU A 120 -21.98 -61.55 -9.01
C LEU A 120 -22.25 -63.00 -9.48
N GLY A 121 -21.83 -63.38 -10.69
CA GLY A 121 -22.10 -64.72 -11.26
C GLY A 121 -23.57 -64.98 -11.58
N LEU A 122 -24.37 -63.93 -11.76
CA LEU A 122 -25.81 -64.00 -12.04
C LEU A 122 -26.10 -64.09 -13.54
N ALA A 123 -27.29 -64.59 -13.89
CA ALA A 123 -27.74 -64.65 -15.28
C ALA A 123 -27.90 -63.23 -15.87
N THR A 124 -27.60 -63.08 -17.16
CA THR A 124 -27.66 -61.79 -17.89
C THR A 124 -29.05 -61.14 -17.90
N THR A 125 -30.10 -61.92 -17.71
CA THR A 125 -31.51 -61.50 -17.65
C THR A 125 -32.06 -61.41 -16.22
N ALA A 126 -31.23 -61.59 -15.18
CA ALA A 126 -31.69 -61.51 -13.80
C ALA A 126 -31.95 -60.06 -13.38
N GLU A 127 -32.92 -59.89 -12.48
CA GLU A 127 -33.12 -58.63 -11.77
C GLU A 127 -32.25 -58.57 -10.51
N LEU A 128 -31.67 -57.39 -10.26
CA LEU A 128 -30.83 -57.16 -9.09
C LEU A 128 -31.69 -56.90 -7.86
N THR A 129 -31.34 -57.49 -6.72
CA THR A 129 -31.99 -57.23 -5.43
C THR A 129 -31.03 -56.55 -4.47
N GLN A 130 -31.52 -55.94 -3.38
CA GLN A 130 -30.62 -55.42 -2.34
C GLN A 130 -29.68 -56.51 -1.80
N THR A 131 -30.21 -57.73 -1.62
CA THR A 131 -29.42 -58.93 -1.22
C THR A 131 -28.30 -59.27 -2.21
N ASP A 132 -28.40 -58.87 -3.48
CA ASP A 132 -27.36 -59.06 -4.48
C ASP A 132 -26.35 -57.90 -4.49
N MET A 133 -26.84 -56.66 -4.38
CA MET A 133 -25.98 -55.48 -4.23
C MET A 133 -25.14 -55.53 -2.95
N ASP A 134 -25.67 -56.10 -1.86
CA ASP A 134 -24.95 -56.34 -0.61
C ASP A 134 -23.82 -57.37 -0.74
N LYS A 135 -23.77 -58.19 -1.80
CA LYS A 135 -22.65 -59.10 -2.09
C LYS A 135 -21.52 -58.40 -2.86
N LEU A 136 -21.78 -57.24 -3.47
CA LEU A 136 -20.85 -56.56 -4.36
C LEU A 136 -19.77 -55.82 -3.55
N THR A 137 -18.63 -56.48 -3.35
CA THR A 137 -17.48 -55.93 -2.58
C THR A 137 -16.43 -55.27 -3.46
N ASN A 138 -16.36 -55.66 -4.73
CA ASN A 138 -15.39 -55.17 -5.72
C ASN A 138 -16.10 -55.00 -7.07
N LEU A 139 -15.80 -53.93 -7.82
CA LEU A 139 -16.38 -53.69 -9.16
C LEU A 139 -15.35 -53.08 -10.11
N THR A 140 -15.28 -53.60 -11.33
CA THR A 140 -14.32 -53.18 -12.37
C THR A 140 -15.06 -52.80 -13.65
N LEU A 141 -15.11 -51.50 -13.96
CA LEU A 141 -15.83 -50.92 -15.09
C LEU A 141 -14.86 -50.63 -16.23
N ASN A 142 -14.74 -51.58 -17.16
CA ASN A 142 -13.86 -51.51 -18.32
C ASN A 142 -14.58 -51.18 -19.66
N SER A 143 -15.90 -50.97 -19.64
CA SER A 143 -16.71 -50.81 -20.86
C SER A 143 -16.92 -49.33 -21.22
N VAL A 144 -16.42 -48.96 -22.40
CA VAL A 144 -16.40 -47.59 -22.96
C VAL A 144 -17.79 -46.95 -23.14
N ASP A 145 -18.85 -47.76 -23.02
CA ASP A 145 -20.24 -47.38 -23.16
C ASP A 145 -21.02 -47.50 -21.84
N ILE A 146 -20.34 -47.31 -20.70
CA ILE A 146 -20.99 -46.94 -19.44
C ILE A 146 -21.06 -45.40 -19.35
N TYR A 147 -22.26 -44.89 -19.12
CA TYR A 147 -22.62 -43.47 -19.09
C TYR A 147 -23.14 -43.02 -17.71
N SER A 148 -23.68 -43.93 -16.89
CA SER A 148 -24.24 -43.61 -15.58
C SER A 148 -23.86 -44.65 -14.52
N LEU A 149 -23.73 -44.20 -13.27
CA LEU A 149 -23.51 -45.03 -12.09
C LEU A 149 -24.78 -45.28 -11.26
N VAL A 150 -25.94 -44.80 -11.69
CA VAL A 150 -27.21 -44.91 -10.92
C VAL A 150 -27.57 -46.38 -10.64
N GLY A 151 -28.06 -46.62 -9.43
CA GLY A 151 -28.28 -47.93 -8.83
C GLY A 151 -27.07 -48.47 -8.07
N LEU A 152 -25.84 -47.99 -8.32
CA LEU A 152 -24.64 -48.44 -7.62
C LEU A 152 -24.59 -47.96 -6.16
N GLU A 153 -25.31 -46.88 -5.82
CA GLU A 153 -25.50 -46.38 -4.45
C GLU A 153 -26.10 -47.43 -3.49
N HIS A 154 -26.70 -48.50 -4.02
CA HIS A 154 -27.20 -49.64 -3.26
C HIS A 154 -26.11 -50.67 -2.89
N ALA A 155 -24.91 -50.63 -3.46
CA ALA A 155 -23.82 -51.56 -3.16
C ALA A 155 -23.11 -51.19 -1.84
N THR A 156 -23.83 -51.23 -0.73
CA THR A 156 -23.38 -50.73 0.59
C THR A 156 -22.11 -51.44 1.14
N ASN A 157 -21.76 -52.59 0.57
CA ASN A 157 -20.56 -53.36 0.90
C ASN A 157 -19.39 -53.20 -0.08
N LEU A 158 -19.49 -52.30 -1.07
CA LEU A 158 -18.44 -52.03 -2.03
C LEU A 158 -17.21 -51.41 -1.35
N SER A 159 -16.08 -52.11 -1.41
CA SER A 159 -14.79 -51.70 -0.86
C SER A 159 -13.76 -51.32 -1.92
N SER A 160 -13.96 -51.74 -3.16
CA SER A 160 -13.08 -51.45 -4.28
C SER A 160 -13.88 -51.10 -5.53
N ILE A 161 -13.56 -49.97 -6.17
CA ILE A 161 -14.09 -49.62 -7.48
C ILE A 161 -12.95 -49.18 -8.42
N TYR A 162 -12.93 -49.76 -9.61
CA TYR A 162 -12.03 -49.38 -10.69
C TYR A 162 -12.83 -48.94 -11.92
N ILE A 163 -12.65 -47.70 -12.36
CA ILE A 163 -13.23 -47.12 -13.56
C ILE A 163 -12.08 -46.74 -14.49
N ASN A 164 -12.06 -47.31 -15.69
CA ASN A 164 -10.94 -47.18 -16.61
C ASN A 164 -11.01 -45.95 -17.53
N VAL A 165 -9.89 -45.71 -18.22
CA VAL A 165 -9.83 -44.77 -19.35
C VAL A 165 -10.71 -45.29 -20.47
N ASN A 166 -11.79 -44.56 -20.77
CA ASN A 166 -12.70 -44.58 -21.93
C ASN A 166 -14.19 -44.50 -21.55
N ASN A 167 -14.58 -44.74 -20.29
CA ASN A 167 -15.99 -44.69 -19.87
C ASN A 167 -16.53 -43.24 -19.88
N LYS A 168 -17.78 -43.03 -20.29
CA LYS A 168 -18.38 -41.70 -20.52
C LYS A 168 -19.19 -41.18 -19.32
N ILE A 169 -18.81 -41.61 -18.11
CA ILE A 169 -19.48 -41.27 -16.85
C ILE A 169 -19.21 -39.79 -16.53
N THR A 170 -20.26 -38.99 -16.41
CA THR A 170 -20.19 -37.57 -16.02
C THR A 170 -20.75 -37.30 -14.62
N ASP A 171 -21.53 -38.24 -14.07
CA ASP A 171 -22.09 -38.19 -12.72
C ASP A 171 -21.49 -39.30 -11.85
N PHE A 172 -20.79 -38.89 -10.81
CA PHE A 172 -20.15 -39.77 -9.82
C PHE A 172 -20.86 -39.74 -8.45
N THR A 173 -21.97 -39.01 -8.31
CA THR A 173 -22.70 -38.88 -7.04
C THR A 173 -23.23 -40.22 -6.46
N PRO A 174 -23.52 -41.28 -7.24
CA PRO A 174 -23.80 -42.62 -6.69
C PRO A 174 -22.69 -43.24 -5.82
N LEU A 175 -21.46 -42.69 -5.85
CA LEU A 175 -20.36 -43.13 -5.00
C LEU A 175 -20.34 -42.45 -3.62
N GLU A 176 -21.08 -41.36 -3.41
CA GLU A 176 -21.04 -40.56 -2.17
C GLU A 176 -21.76 -41.20 -1.00
N SER A 177 -22.74 -42.09 -1.25
CA SER A 177 -23.43 -42.87 -0.21
C SER A 177 -22.60 -44.05 0.30
N LEU A 178 -21.56 -44.44 -0.43
CA LEU A 178 -20.77 -45.64 -0.14
C LEU A 178 -19.80 -45.32 1.00
N THR A 179 -19.91 -46.09 2.10
CA THR A 179 -19.18 -45.85 3.36
C THR A 179 -17.97 -46.78 3.58
N LYS A 180 -17.78 -47.77 2.71
CA LYS A 180 -16.77 -48.83 2.87
C LYS A 180 -15.67 -48.83 1.81
N LEU A 181 -15.63 -47.83 0.91
CA LEU A 181 -14.61 -47.74 -0.12
C LEU A 181 -13.23 -47.59 0.54
N THR A 182 -12.30 -48.46 0.13
CA THR A 182 -10.91 -48.50 0.58
C THR A 182 -9.96 -48.22 -0.60
N PHE A 183 -10.35 -48.67 -1.81
CA PHE A 183 -9.64 -48.47 -3.07
C PHE A 183 -10.58 -47.86 -4.11
N VAL A 184 -10.24 -46.68 -4.63
CA VAL A 184 -11.03 -45.96 -5.64
C VAL A 184 -10.13 -45.53 -6.78
N THR A 185 -10.46 -45.97 -7.99
CA THR A 185 -9.79 -45.53 -9.23
C THR A 185 -10.85 -44.96 -10.17
N LEU A 186 -10.75 -43.66 -10.48
CA LEU A 186 -11.65 -42.91 -11.37
C LEU A 186 -10.85 -42.32 -12.53
N GLN A 187 -10.27 -43.17 -13.38
CA GLN A 187 -9.37 -42.74 -14.45
C GLN A 187 -10.12 -42.51 -15.77
N THR A 188 -11.03 -41.54 -15.84
CA THR A 188 -11.65 -41.16 -17.12
C THR A 188 -11.54 -39.67 -17.42
N SER A 189 -11.40 -39.33 -18.71
CA SER A 189 -11.29 -37.95 -19.20
C SER A 189 -12.54 -37.09 -18.92
N SER A 190 -13.68 -37.71 -18.64
CA SER A 190 -14.93 -37.04 -18.21
C SER A 190 -14.98 -36.69 -16.71
N LEU A 191 -13.96 -37.08 -15.92
CA LEU A 191 -13.79 -36.59 -14.55
C LEU A 191 -13.10 -35.22 -14.58
N THR A 192 -13.73 -34.23 -13.97
CA THR A 192 -13.23 -32.87 -13.72
C THR A 192 -13.20 -32.59 -12.23
N SER A 193 -12.59 -31.47 -11.82
CA SER A 193 -12.63 -31.03 -10.41
C SER A 193 -14.07 -30.81 -9.92
N ASP A 194 -14.97 -30.33 -10.78
CA ASP A 194 -16.37 -30.05 -10.44
C ASP A 194 -17.16 -31.33 -10.13
N ASN A 195 -17.11 -32.34 -11.00
CA ASN A 195 -17.88 -33.58 -10.83
C ASN A 195 -17.17 -34.66 -10.00
N PHE A 196 -15.96 -34.42 -9.50
CA PHE A 196 -15.30 -35.29 -8.52
C PHE A 196 -16.20 -35.49 -7.28
N PRO A 197 -16.52 -36.72 -6.88
CA PRO A 197 -17.51 -37.01 -5.84
C PRO A 197 -17.01 -36.73 -4.42
N ASN A 198 -17.94 -36.39 -3.52
CA ASN A 198 -17.69 -36.23 -2.09
C ASN A 198 -17.53 -37.59 -1.37
N LEU A 199 -16.35 -38.21 -1.50
CA LEU A 199 -16.04 -39.52 -0.89
C LEU A 199 -15.83 -39.49 0.64
N THR A 200 -16.16 -38.40 1.35
CA THR A 200 -15.91 -38.27 2.81
C THR A 200 -16.73 -39.23 3.67
N ALA A 201 -17.81 -39.82 3.14
CA ALA A 201 -18.54 -40.90 3.79
C ALA A 201 -17.70 -42.19 3.94
N SER A 202 -16.78 -42.45 3.01
CA SER A 202 -15.84 -43.58 3.08
C SER A 202 -14.62 -43.26 3.94
N GLN A 203 -14.82 -43.28 5.25
CA GLN A 203 -13.78 -43.02 6.26
C GLN A 203 -12.60 -44.02 6.20
N GLY A 204 -12.75 -45.15 5.50
CA GLY A 204 -11.71 -46.15 5.27
C GLY A 204 -10.90 -45.98 3.97
N LEU A 205 -11.09 -44.90 3.22
CA LEU A 205 -10.47 -44.71 1.90
C LEU A 205 -8.95 -44.47 2.00
N THR A 206 -8.14 -45.52 1.79
CA THR A 206 -6.67 -45.45 1.85
C THR A 206 -6.00 -45.18 0.50
N ASN A 207 -6.66 -45.48 -0.60
CA ASN A 207 -6.09 -45.44 -1.95
C ASN A 207 -7.03 -44.73 -2.93
N LEU A 208 -6.59 -43.61 -3.50
CA LEU A 208 -7.30 -42.89 -4.56
C LEU A 208 -6.42 -42.74 -5.81
N SER A 209 -6.96 -43.05 -6.99
CA SER A 209 -6.34 -42.78 -8.29
C SER A 209 -7.29 -42.02 -9.21
N ILE A 210 -6.82 -40.88 -9.72
CA ILE A 210 -7.47 -39.99 -10.68
C ILE A 210 -6.49 -39.57 -11.79
N GLY A 211 -5.51 -40.42 -12.11
CA GLY A 211 -4.54 -40.13 -13.16
C GLY A 211 -5.15 -40.21 -14.58
N GLY A 212 -4.77 -39.30 -15.47
CA GLY A 212 -5.24 -39.24 -16.86
C GLY A 212 -6.67 -38.72 -17.01
N THR A 213 -7.02 -37.67 -16.27
CA THR A 213 -8.36 -37.08 -16.24
C THR A 213 -8.32 -35.58 -16.59
N SER A 214 -9.37 -34.83 -16.30
CA SER A 214 -9.50 -33.39 -16.55
C SER A 214 -9.57 -32.58 -15.24
N VAL A 215 -8.90 -33.03 -14.17
CA VAL A 215 -8.84 -32.32 -12.87
C VAL A 215 -7.74 -31.25 -12.84
N ASP A 216 -7.96 -30.24 -12.00
CA ASP A 216 -7.07 -29.13 -11.70
C ASP A 216 -6.92 -28.93 -10.18
N ASN A 217 -6.13 -27.92 -9.77
CA ASN A 217 -5.88 -27.61 -8.35
C ASN A 217 -7.14 -27.47 -7.47
N SER A 218 -8.33 -27.18 -8.02
CA SER A 218 -9.55 -27.05 -7.21
C SER A 218 -10.03 -28.40 -6.65
N VAL A 219 -9.70 -29.54 -7.27
CA VAL A 219 -10.02 -30.89 -6.75
C VAL A 219 -9.37 -31.14 -5.38
N LEU A 220 -8.23 -30.49 -5.11
CA LEU A 220 -7.49 -30.63 -3.85
C LEU A 220 -8.35 -30.24 -2.65
N THR A 221 -9.25 -29.25 -2.82
CA THR A 221 -10.20 -28.81 -1.77
C THR A 221 -11.14 -29.92 -1.29
N LYS A 222 -11.43 -30.90 -2.17
CA LYS A 222 -12.21 -32.10 -1.84
C LYS A 222 -11.29 -33.18 -1.24
N ILE A 223 -10.15 -33.44 -1.87
CA ILE A 223 -9.20 -34.51 -1.49
C ILE A 223 -8.64 -34.32 -0.06
N VAL A 224 -8.36 -33.08 0.38
CA VAL A 224 -7.80 -32.82 1.73
C VAL A 224 -8.68 -33.28 2.89
N ASN A 225 -9.95 -33.61 2.65
CA ASN A 225 -10.87 -34.13 3.66
C ASN A 225 -10.78 -35.65 3.83
N LEU A 226 -10.15 -36.37 2.90
CA LEU A 226 -10.02 -37.82 2.88
C LEU A 226 -8.86 -38.28 3.80
N LYS A 227 -8.98 -38.02 5.10
CA LYS A 227 -7.89 -38.15 6.09
C LYS A 227 -7.28 -39.55 6.24
N ALA A 228 -7.93 -40.59 5.73
CA ALA A 228 -7.42 -41.96 5.71
C ALA A 228 -6.49 -42.27 4.52
N LEU A 229 -6.34 -41.36 3.54
CA LEU A 229 -5.50 -41.59 2.37
C LEU A 229 -4.04 -41.88 2.75
N VAL A 230 -3.54 -43.01 2.25
CA VAL A 230 -2.16 -43.48 2.34
C VAL A 230 -1.46 -43.33 0.98
N ARG A 231 -2.19 -43.49 -0.12
CA ARG A 231 -1.67 -43.35 -1.49
C ARG A 231 -2.61 -42.53 -2.38
N LEU A 232 -2.04 -41.60 -3.12
CA LEU A 232 -2.75 -40.74 -4.05
C LEU A 232 -2.03 -40.71 -5.41
N TYR A 233 -2.76 -41.05 -6.48
CA TYR A 233 -2.25 -41.04 -7.85
C TYR A 233 -3.05 -40.02 -8.67
N MET A 234 -2.38 -38.99 -9.19
CA MET A 234 -2.95 -37.90 -10.00
C MET A 234 -2.14 -37.65 -11.27
N ASP A 235 -1.41 -38.65 -11.75
CA ASP A 235 -0.51 -38.56 -12.90
C ASP A 235 -1.23 -38.06 -14.18
N SER A 236 -0.52 -37.40 -15.07
CA SER A 236 -1.00 -36.88 -16.36
C SER A 236 -2.13 -35.84 -16.28
N ASN A 237 -2.39 -35.25 -15.10
CA ASN A 237 -3.25 -34.08 -14.96
C ASN A 237 -2.40 -32.80 -14.96
N MET A 238 -2.11 -32.23 -16.14
CA MET A 238 -1.22 -31.06 -16.29
C MET A 238 -1.71 -29.81 -15.54
N ASN A 239 -3.01 -29.72 -15.22
CA ASN A 239 -3.60 -28.59 -14.51
C ASN A 239 -3.48 -28.71 -12.98
N ILE A 240 -2.89 -29.80 -12.48
CA ILE A 240 -2.38 -29.90 -11.11
C ILE A 240 -0.99 -29.27 -11.10
N THR A 241 -0.88 -28.05 -10.56
CA THR A 241 0.39 -27.29 -10.47
C THR A 241 0.84 -27.06 -9.03
N ASN A 242 0.01 -27.40 -8.03
CA ASN A 242 0.32 -27.27 -6.61
C ASN A 242 0.03 -28.58 -5.86
N ILE A 243 0.87 -28.91 -4.88
CA ILE A 243 0.68 -30.03 -3.94
C ILE A 243 0.64 -29.61 -2.47
N GLU A 244 0.93 -28.35 -2.13
CA GLU A 244 0.91 -27.84 -0.75
C GLU A 244 -0.37 -28.24 0.03
N PRO A 245 -1.60 -28.10 -0.52
CA PRO A 245 -2.80 -28.44 0.23
C PRO A 245 -2.79 -29.86 0.79
N LEU A 246 -2.11 -30.81 0.14
CA LEU A 246 -2.08 -32.22 0.55
C LEU A 246 -1.30 -32.47 1.85
N LYS A 247 -0.47 -31.53 2.33
CA LYS A 247 0.30 -31.69 3.57
C LYS A 247 -0.56 -31.86 4.83
N VAL A 248 -1.85 -31.54 4.75
CA VAL A 248 -2.84 -31.75 5.82
C VAL A 248 -3.43 -33.18 5.88
N LEU A 249 -2.93 -34.11 5.07
CA LEU A 249 -3.31 -35.53 5.09
C LEU A 249 -2.33 -36.32 6.00
N PRO A 250 -2.74 -36.71 7.22
CA PRO A 250 -1.82 -37.23 8.24
C PRO A 250 -1.26 -38.63 7.92
N ASN A 251 -1.88 -39.36 7.00
CA ASN A 251 -1.52 -40.73 6.63
C ASN A 251 -0.87 -40.84 5.24
N LEU A 252 -0.75 -39.75 4.49
CA LEU A 252 -0.30 -39.81 3.09
C LEU A 252 1.19 -40.18 3.04
N LYS A 253 1.47 -41.39 2.53
CA LYS A 253 2.83 -41.95 2.44
C LYS A 253 3.41 -41.91 1.03
N SER A 254 2.57 -42.09 0.01
CA SER A 254 2.96 -42.16 -1.40
C SER A 254 2.11 -41.21 -2.26
N LEU A 255 2.77 -40.41 -3.08
CA LEU A 255 2.17 -39.44 -3.99
C LEU A 255 2.72 -39.62 -5.40
N SER A 256 1.84 -39.91 -6.36
CA SER A 256 2.18 -39.99 -7.78
C SER A 256 1.50 -38.86 -8.54
N VAL A 257 2.31 -38.05 -9.21
CA VAL A 257 1.97 -36.79 -9.89
C VAL A 257 2.87 -36.62 -11.12
N GLN A 258 3.23 -37.73 -11.78
CA GLN A 258 4.06 -37.71 -12.99
C GLN A 258 3.30 -36.98 -14.11
N PHE A 259 3.98 -36.22 -14.95
CA PHE A 259 3.36 -35.47 -16.06
C PHE A 259 2.29 -34.43 -15.65
N CYS A 260 2.23 -34.05 -14.38
CA CYS A 260 1.51 -32.86 -13.91
C CYS A 260 2.24 -31.56 -14.30
N GLY A 261 1.88 -30.42 -13.72
CA GLY A 261 2.51 -29.11 -13.94
C GLY A 261 3.14 -28.49 -12.68
N ILE A 262 3.61 -29.31 -11.74
CA ILE A 262 4.00 -28.86 -10.40
C ILE A 262 5.28 -28.04 -10.42
N THR A 263 5.21 -26.83 -9.84
CA THR A 263 6.31 -25.86 -9.79
C THR A 263 7.08 -25.87 -8.46
N ASP A 264 6.44 -26.25 -7.35
CA ASP A 264 7.04 -26.19 -6.01
C ASP A 264 7.07 -27.55 -5.29
N PHE A 265 8.29 -28.02 -4.99
CA PHE A 265 8.55 -29.16 -4.11
C PHE A 265 9.22 -28.74 -2.78
N THR A 266 9.41 -27.45 -2.50
CA THR A 266 9.90 -26.97 -1.19
C THR A 266 8.97 -27.35 -0.03
N VAL A 267 7.69 -27.57 -0.32
CA VAL A 267 6.67 -28.01 0.63
C VAL A 267 6.75 -29.51 1.00
N ILE A 268 7.55 -30.32 0.30
CA ILE A 268 7.68 -31.77 0.55
C ILE A 268 8.11 -32.07 2.00
N LYS A 269 8.93 -31.20 2.61
CA LYS A 269 9.39 -31.29 4.00
C LYS A 269 8.28 -31.12 5.07
N ASP A 270 7.13 -30.56 4.69
CA ASP A 270 6.01 -30.29 5.60
C ASP A 270 5.05 -31.50 5.72
N PHE A 271 5.20 -32.53 4.90
CA PHE A 271 4.32 -33.70 4.89
C PHE A 271 4.62 -34.65 6.07
N PRO A 272 3.63 -35.04 6.89
CA PRO A 272 3.90 -35.73 8.16
C PRO A 272 4.66 -37.06 8.08
N ILE A 273 4.38 -37.90 7.07
CA ILE A 273 4.94 -39.27 6.95
C ILE A 273 5.25 -39.71 5.51
N MET A 274 5.29 -38.76 4.56
CA MET A 274 5.51 -39.07 3.15
C MET A 274 6.95 -39.55 2.91
N SER A 275 7.12 -40.65 2.17
CA SER A 275 8.43 -41.26 1.89
C SER A 275 8.59 -41.74 0.44
N ASP A 276 7.61 -41.44 -0.42
CA ASP A 276 7.49 -41.99 -1.76
C ASP A 276 6.84 -40.93 -2.65
N LEU A 277 7.62 -40.35 -3.58
CA LEU A 277 7.18 -39.32 -4.51
C LEU A 277 7.57 -39.68 -5.95
N ALA A 278 6.57 -39.94 -6.78
CA ALA A 278 6.71 -40.10 -8.22
C ALA A 278 6.22 -38.83 -8.93
N ALA A 279 7.14 -37.97 -9.33
CA ALA A 279 6.87 -36.66 -9.94
C ALA A 279 7.66 -36.43 -11.25
N PHE A 280 7.99 -37.51 -11.95
CA PHE A 280 8.71 -37.48 -13.23
C PHE A 280 7.98 -36.61 -14.28
N GLY A 281 8.73 -35.79 -15.01
CA GLY A 281 8.26 -35.18 -16.26
C GLY A 281 7.24 -34.06 -16.10
N GLN A 282 7.37 -33.18 -15.10
CA GLN A 282 6.48 -32.02 -14.92
C GLN A 282 6.45 -31.09 -16.16
N ASN A 283 5.33 -30.43 -16.38
CA ASN A 283 5.04 -29.55 -17.53
C ASN A 283 4.70 -28.14 -17.03
N THR A 284 5.70 -27.40 -16.55
CA THR A 284 5.52 -26.13 -15.85
C THR A 284 5.30 -24.95 -16.82
N GLY A 285 4.62 -23.90 -16.34
CA GLY A 285 4.27 -22.69 -17.11
C GLY A 285 3.18 -22.87 -18.19
N ARG A 286 2.95 -24.10 -18.67
CA ARG A 286 2.14 -24.41 -19.87
C ARG A 286 0.72 -23.84 -19.91
N ASN A 287 0.12 -23.57 -18.75
CA ASN A 287 -1.24 -23.03 -18.60
C ASN A 287 -1.26 -21.64 -17.93
N ASP A 288 -0.10 -21.05 -17.68
CA ASP A 288 0.02 -19.76 -17.00
C ASP A 288 -0.30 -18.62 -18.00
N PRO A 289 -0.84 -17.48 -17.54
CA PRO A 289 -1.07 -16.34 -18.41
C PRO A 289 0.26 -15.74 -18.91
N PRO A 290 0.29 -15.15 -20.12
CA PRO A 290 1.47 -14.48 -20.64
C PRO A 290 2.03 -13.43 -19.68
N THR A 291 3.35 -13.35 -19.58
CA THR A 291 4.03 -12.39 -18.71
C THR A 291 4.50 -11.17 -19.49
N THR A 292 3.97 -10.00 -19.14
CA THR A 292 4.39 -8.72 -19.75
C THR A 292 5.80 -8.35 -19.32
N VAL A 293 6.68 -8.09 -20.29
CA VAL A 293 8.08 -7.67 -20.09
C VAL A 293 8.40 -6.44 -20.95
N THR A 294 9.31 -5.59 -20.49
CA THR A 294 9.72 -4.41 -21.27
C THR A 294 10.66 -4.78 -22.40
N ARG A 295 10.68 -4.00 -23.49
CA ARG A 295 11.61 -4.19 -24.60
C ARG A 295 13.08 -4.17 -24.14
N SER A 296 13.46 -3.21 -23.28
CA SER A 296 14.82 -3.12 -22.73
C SER A 296 15.26 -4.34 -21.93
N SER A 297 14.32 -5.10 -21.32
CA SER A 297 14.64 -6.30 -20.54
C SER A 297 15.25 -7.44 -21.39
N LEU A 298 15.06 -7.41 -22.71
CA LEU A 298 15.56 -8.38 -23.67
C LEU A 298 17.04 -8.17 -24.07
N LYS A 299 17.71 -7.17 -23.47
CA LYS A 299 19.15 -6.87 -23.63
C LYS A 299 19.66 -6.98 -25.07
N TYR A 300 19.13 -6.15 -25.95
CA TYR A 300 19.61 -6.05 -27.33
C TYR A 300 21.01 -5.45 -27.40
N ASN A 301 21.88 -6.08 -28.20
CA ASN A 301 23.15 -5.53 -28.64
C ASN A 301 23.05 -5.21 -30.15
N GLU A 302 23.18 -3.94 -30.50
CA GLU A 302 23.06 -3.46 -31.88
C GLU A 302 24.32 -3.78 -32.72
N ASP A 303 25.52 -3.72 -32.11
CA ASP A 303 26.79 -4.02 -32.79
C ASP A 303 26.92 -5.51 -33.15
N GLU A 304 26.40 -6.40 -32.29
CA GLU A 304 26.39 -7.86 -32.50
C GLU A 304 25.11 -8.36 -33.17
N GLN A 305 24.09 -7.50 -33.31
CA GLN A 305 22.74 -7.86 -33.77
C GLN A 305 22.18 -9.08 -33.01
N SER A 306 22.15 -8.98 -31.68
CA SER A 306 21.79 -10.08 -30.79
C SER A 306 20.85 -9.67 -29.66
N VAL A 307 19.98 -10.58 -29.23
CA VAL A 307 19.04 -10.42 -28.10
C VAL A 307 19.38 -11.46 -27.05
N TYR A 308 19.56 -11.07 -25.77
CA TYR A 308 19.86 -12.00 -24.68
C TYR A 308 18.74 -12.02 -23.63
N ILE A 309 18.11 -13.18 -23.48
CA ILE A 309 16.96 -13.41 -22.59
C ILE A 309 17.45 -14.24 -21.38
N PRO A 310 17.64 -13.62 -20.19
CA PRO A 310 18.10 -14.34 -19.00
C PRO A 310 17.03 -15.27 -18.43
N PHE A 311 17.41 -16.49 -18.07
CA PHE A 311 16.54 -17.48 -17.41
C PHE A 311 16.10 -17.12 -15.99
N SER A 312 16.55 -15.97 -15.47
CA SER A 312 16.00 -15.35 -14.25
C SER A 312 14.67 -14.62 -14.49
N MET A 313 14.27 -14.36 -15.74
CA MET A 313 12.96 -13.76 -16.07
C MET A 313 11.87 -14.80 -16.36
N MET A 314 12.21 -16.08 -16.33
CA MET A 314 11.30 -17.20 -16.59
C MET A 314 10.51 -17.52 -15.30
N PRO A 315 9.21 -17.15 -15.19
CA PRO A 315 8.40 -17.46 -14.01
C PRO A 315 8.13 -18.97 -13.92
N SER A 316 7.55 -19.43 -12.80
CA SER A 316 7.00 -20.79 -12.67
C SER A 316 7.99 -21.94 -12.97
N ARG A 317 9.29 -21.73 -12.81
CA ARG A 317 10.29 -22.81 -12.89
C ARG A 317 10.14 -23.79 -11.73
N MET A 318 10.36 -25.07 -12.01
CA MET A 318 10.31 -26.13 -11.02
C MET A 318 11.40 -25.95 -9.96
N THR A 319 11.05 -26.01 -8.67
CA THR A 319 11.96 -25.84 -7.53
C THR A 319 11.93 -27.08 -6.64
N ASN A 320 13.09 -27.67 -6.38
CA ASN A 320 13.28 -28.85 -5.53
C ASN A 320 13.14 -28.52 -4.03
N PHE A 321 13.07 -29.55 -3.17
CA PHE A 321 12.80 -29.38 -1.73
C PHE A 321 13.84 -28.49 -0.98
N ASP A 322 15.07 -28.46 -1.49
CA ASP A 322 16.23 -27.72 -1.01
C ASP A 322 16.40 -26.32 -1.64
N GLY A 323 15.52 -25.95 -2.59
CA GLY A 323 15.61 -24.71 -3.37
C GLY A 323 16.41 -24.83 -4.67
N TYR A 324 16.91 -26.02 -5.05
CA TYR A 324 17.55 -26.22 -6.35
C TYR A 324 16.52 -26.06 -7.49
N ILE A 325 16.80 -25.17 -8.44
CA ILE A 325 15.98 -24.93 -9.64
C ILE A 325 16.72 -25.56 -10.84
N PRO A 326 16.22 -26.65 -11.45
CA PRO A 326 16.94 -27.32 -12.53
C PRO A 326 17.14 -26.41 -13.74
N PRO A 327 18.32 -26.45 -14.40
CA PRO A 327 18.58 -25.69 -15.61
C PRO A 327 17.74 -26.20 -16.79
N PHE A 328 17.65 -25.39 -17.84
CA PHE A 328 17.06 -25.83 -19.11
C PHE A 328 18.07 -26.65 -19.92
N SER A 329 17.58 -27.33 -20.96
CA SER A 329 18.44 -27.95 -21.98
C SER A 329 19.19 -26.88 -22.78
N THR A 330 20.52 -26.99 -22.85
CA THR A 330 21.36 -26.19 -23.76
C THR A 330 21.30 -26.64 -25.23
N SER A 331 20.62 -27.76 -25.52
CA SER A 331 20.38 -28.19 -26.91
C SER A 331 19.29 -27.35 -27.58
N ASN A 332 19.69 -26.56 -28.58
CA ASN A 332 18.81 -25.77 -29.46
C ASN A 332 18.03 -26.61 -30.49
N SER A 333 18.10 -27.94 -30.44
CA SER A 333 17.36 -28.82 -31.35
C SER A 333 15.85 -28.75 -31.09
N ALA A 334 15.02 -28.80 -32.14
CA ALA A 334 13.56 -28.62 -32.05
C ALA A 334 12.81 -29.65 -31.17
N SER A 335 13.47 -30.75 -30.76
CA SER A 335 12.95 -31.75 -29.81
C SER A 335 13.31 -31.46 -28.35
N ASN A 336 14.14 -30.43 -28.10
CA ASN A 336 14.64 -29.97 -26.80
C ASN A 336 14.30 -28.51 -26.51
N THR A 337 14.28 -27.65 -27.53
CA THR A 337 13.92 -26.22 -27.44
C THR A 337 13.12 -25.78 -28.66
N TYR A 338 12.00 -25.13 -28.39
CA TYR A 338 11.25 -24.25 -29.29
C TYR A 338 11.35 -22.83 -28.73
N PHE A 339 11.60 -21.87 -29.61
CA PHE A 339 11.58 -20.44 -29.31
C PHE A 339 11.02 -19.72 -30.55
N ASP A 340 10.15 -18.72 -30.34
CA ASP A 340 9.59 -17.90 -31.41
C ASP A 340 9.74 -16.40 -31.16
N PHE A 341 9.60 -15.60 -32.22
CA PHE A 341 9.13 -14.23 -32.07
C PHE A 341 7.77 -14.11 -32.75
N ASN A 342 6.80 -13.47 -32.09
CA ASN A 342 5.46 -13.23 -32.61
C ASN A 342 4.74 -14.50 -33.10
N GLY A 343 4.98 -15.66 -32.48
CA GLY A 343 4.41 -16.96 -32.90
C GLY A 343 5.07 -17.60 -34.13
N THR A 344 6.19 -17.05 -34.62
CA THR A 344 6.97 -17.60 -35.74
C THR A 344 8.27 -18.22 -35.22
N GLN A 345 8.35 -19.55 -35.22
CA GLN A 345 9.49 -20.29 -34.68
C GLN A 345 10.82 -19.86 -35.33
N LEU A 346 11.81 -19.54 -34.50
CA LEU A 346 13.15 -19.19 -34.96
C LEU A 346 13.94 -20.45 -35.34
N PRO A 347 14.76 -20.42 -36.42
CA PRO A 347 15.63 -21.52 -36.76
C PRO A 347 16.71 -21.73 -35.69
N ALA A 348 16.98 -22.98 -35.33
CA ALA A 348 17.94 -23.36 -34.29
C ALA A 348 19.33 -22.75 -34.45
N SER A 349 19.75 -22.44 -35.68
CA SER A 349 21.03 -21.76 -35.99
C SER A 349 21.16 -20.35 -35.41
N ARG A 350 20.05 -19.67 -35.07
CA ARG A 350 20.08 -18.38 -34.37
C ARG A 350 20.25 -18.54 -32.85
N LEU A 351 19.92 -19.70 -32.30
CA LEU A 351 19.76 -19.92 -30.86
C LEU A 351 21.05 -20.49 -30.25
N GLN A 352 21.64 -19.74 -29.31
CA GLN A 352 22.72 -20.21 -28.44
C GLN A 352 22.21 -20.20 -27.00
N ILE A 353 22.46 -21.27 -26.24
CA ILE A 353 21.85 -21.50 -24.93
C ILE A 353 22.95 -21.94 -23.95
N ASP A 354 23.03 -21.30 -22.78
CA ASP A 354 23.86 -21.70 -21.65
C ASP A 354 22.99 -21.98 -20.40
N ASP A 355 23.58 -22.11 -19.21
CA ASP A 355 22.80 -22.33 -17.98
C ASP A 355 22.08 -21.06 -17.46
N ASN A 356 22.41 -19.87 -18.01
CA ASN A 356 21.97 -18.56 -17.54
C ASN A 356 20.91 -17.90 -18.44
N GLY A 357 20.85 -18.24 -19.73
CA GLY A 357 19.93 -17.65 -20.69
C GLY A 357 20.03 -18.20 -22.11
N ILE A 358 19.33 -17.51 -23.01
CA ILE A 358 19.35 -17.76 -24.46
C ILE A 358 19.73 -16.49 -25.21
N THR A 359 20.75 -16.60 -26.07
CA THR A 359 21.12 -15.57 -27.05
C THR A 359 20.47 -15.92 -28.39
N ILE A 360 19.69 -14.98 -28.94
CA ILE A 360 19.14 -15.02 -30.28
C ILE A 360 20.02 -14.12 -31.16
N ASN A 361 20.70 -14.73 -32.13
CA ASN A 361 21.63 -14.06 -33.03
C ASN A 361 20.94 -13.54 -34.30
N SER A 362 21.58 -12.60 -35.00
CA SER A 362 21.13 -12.00 -36.26
C SER A 362 19.76 -11.33 -36.16
N VAL A 363 19.49 -10.66 -35.04
CA VAL A 363 18.28 -9.83 -34.83
C VAL A 363 18.59 -8.42 -35.33
N SER A 364 17.90 -7.95 -36.37
CA SER A 364 18.09 -6.56 -36.84
C SER A 364 17.39 -5.57 -35.90
N PRO A 365 17.74 -4.26 -35.94
CA PRO A 365 17.03 -3.25 -35.16
C PRO A 365 15.52 -3.22 -35.46
N GLU A 366 15.12 -3.44 -36.72
CA GLU A 366 13.73 -3.49 -37.14
C GLU A 366 13.01 -4.75 -36.62
N GLU A 367 13.69 -5.90 -36.57
CA GLU A 367 13.14 -7.11 -35.96
C GLU A 367 12.97 -6.94 -34.45
N TYR A 368 13.98 -6.38 -33.76
CA TYR A 368 13.95 -6.13 -32.32
C TYR A 368 12.82 -5.17 -31.89
N GLN A 369 12.61 -4.08 -32.64
CA GLN A 369 11.47 -3.19 -32.44
C GLN A 369 10.13 -3.86 -32.86
N GLY A 370 10.19 -4.84 -33.77
CA GLY A 370 9.06 -5.66 -34.20
C GLY A 370 8.61 -6.76 -33.24
N ILE A 371 9.39 -7.09 -32.20
CA ILE A 371 9.00 -8.09 -31.19
C ILE A 371 7.82 -7.56 -30.36
N LYS A 372 6.70 -8.29 -30.36
CA LYS A 372 5.49 -8.04 -29.56
C LYS A 372 5.18 -9.19 -28.62
N SER A 373 5.66 -10.39 -28.93
CA SER A 373 5.64 -11.54 -28.02
C SER A 373 6.74 -12.55 -28.35
N PHE A 374 7.01 -13.45 -27.41
CA PHE A 374 7.79 -14.67 -27.63
C PHE A 374 7.27 -15.83 -26.77
N GLU A 375 7.27 -17.05 -27.29
CA GLU A 375 7.19 -18.28 -26.49
C GLU A 375 8.58 -18.88 -26.27
N TYR A 376 8.87 -19.33 -25.05
CA TYR A 376 10.00 -20.23 -24.77
C TYR A 376 9.47 -21.57 -24.23
N ASN A 377 9.80 -22.64 -24.94
CA ASN A 377 9.27 -23.99 -24.70
C ASN A 377 10.41 -24.99 -24.77
N ALA A 378 10.88 -25.49 -23.62
CA ALA A 378 12.13 -26.24 -23.52
C ALA A 378 12.08 -27.39 -22.51
N ARG A 379 12.97 -28.36 -22.66
CA ARG A 379 13.17 -29.43 -21.66
C ARG A 379 13.92 -28.92 -20.44
N LEU A 380 13.57 -29.46 -19.28
CA LEU A 380 14.36 -29.32 -18.06
C LEU A 380 15.53 -30.31 -18.09
N ASN A 381 16.75 -29.82 -17.90
CA ASN A 381 17.95 -30.64 -17.70
C ASN A 381 18.00 -31.14 -16.25
N ASN A 382 17.08 -32.04 -15.91
CA ASN A 382 16.96 -32.64 -14.58
C ASN A 382 17.04 -34.18 -14.62
N PRO A 383 18.15 -34.79 -15.06
CA PRO A 383 18.29 -36.26 -15.08
C PRO A 383 18.20 -36.86 -13.67
N ALA A 384 17.84 -38.14 -13.58
CA ALA A 384 17.74 -38.82 -12.28
C ALA A 384 19.11 -38.92 -11.61
N GLY A 385 19.19 -38.48 -10.34
CA GLY A 385 20.42 -38.52 -9.54
C GLY A 385 21.26 -37.25 -9.54
N THR A 386 20.87 -36.18 -10.26
CA THR A 386 21.57 -34.87 -10.22
C THR A 386 20.90 -33.83 -9.33
N TYR A 387 19.86 -34.22 -8.58
CA TYR A 387 19.18 -33.41 -7.57
C TYR A 387 19.22 -34.15 -6.23
N ALA A 388 19.18 -33.40 -5.11
CA ALA A 388 19.13 -34.00 -3.79
C ALA A 388 17.81 -34.77 -3.56
N VAL A 389 17.84 -35.70 -2.60
CA VAL A 389 16.67 -36.45 -2.11
C VAL A 389 16.43 -36.07 -0.65
N PRO A 390 15.18 -35.84 -0.19
CA PRO A 390 14.92 -35.53 1.22
C PRO A 390 15.16 -36.76 2.12
N ASP A 391 15.62 -36.52 3.35
CA ASP A 391 15.84 -37.58 4.34
C ASP A 391 14.57 -38.44 4.55
N GLY A 392 14.77 -39.76 4.68
CA GLY A 392 13.69 -40.72 4.93
C GLY A 392 12.89 -41.16 3.70
N TYR A 393 13.11 -40.57 2.52
CA TYR A 393 12.44 -41.01 1.29
C TYR A 393 13.02 -42.33 0.77
N THR A 394 12.15 -43.32 0.58
CA THR A 394 12.46 -44.59 -0.10
C THR A 394 12.38 -44.47 -1.62
N PHE A 395 11.65 -43.49 -2.14
CA PHE A 395 11.59 -43.15 -3.55
C PHE A 395 11.32 -41.66 -3.74
N TYR A 396 12.13 -40.97 -4.54
CA TYR A 396 11.96 -39.54 -4.83
C TYR A 396 12.43 -39.25 -6.26
N ALA A 397 11.48 -38.95 -7.16
CA ALA A 397 11.77 -38.75 -8.57
C ALA A 397 11.06 -37.51 -9.13
N ILE A 398 11.78 -36.37 -9.20
CA ILE A 398 11.36 -35.13 -9.89
C ILE A 398 12.06 -34.96 -11.25
N SER A 399 12.57 -36.06 -11.84
CA SER A 399 13.44 -36.01 -13.02
C SER A 399 12.69 -35.69 -14.32
N SER A 400 13.43 -35.14 -15.29
CA SER A 400 12.93 -34.62 -16.57
C SER A 400 11.86 -33.52 -16.41
N GLY A 401 11.29 -33.09 -17.52
CA GLY A 401 10.18 -32.13 -17.57
C GLY A 401 10.21 -31.28 -18.82
N THR A 402 9.13 -30.53 -19.06
CA THR A 402 9.08 -29.41 -19.99
C THR A 402 8.68 -28.14 -19.27
N TYR A 403 9.16 -27.03 -19.79
CA TYR A 403 8.70 -25.69 -19.50
C TYR A 403 8.08 -25.14 -20.78
N LEU A 404 6.98 -24.41 -20.67
CA LEU A 404 6.45 -23.57 -21.73
C LEU A 404 5.97 -22.28 -21.08
N HIS A 405 6.43 -21.13 -21.54
CA HIS A 405 5.87 -19.85 -21.10
C HIS A 405 5.85 -18.83 -22.23
N GLN A 406 4.82 -17.97 -22.21
CA GLN A 406 4.59 -16.93 -23.20
C GLN A 406 4.82 -15.55 -22.58
N PHE A 407 5.36 -14.62 -23.37
CA PHE A 407 5.71 -13.28 -22.92
C PHE A 407 5.16 -12.25 -23.89
N ASP A 408 4.52 -11.20 -23.35
CA ASP A 408 4.12 -10.02 -24.10
C ASP A 408 5.22 -8.97 -23.97
N VAL A 409 5.72 -8.46 -25.10
CA VAL A 409 6.80 -7.47 -25.16
C VAL A 409 6.21 -6.09 -25.42
N VAL A 410 6.36 -5.21 -24.44
CA VAL A 410 5.84 -3.83 -24.45
C VAL A 410 6.97 -2.82 -24.34
N ASP A 411 6.75 -1.62 -24.84
CA ASP A 411 7.77 -0.58 -24.80
C ASP A 411 7.95 -0.02 -23.37
N ASP A 412 9.20 0.33 -23.04
CA ASP A 412 9.55 0.98 -21.78
C ASP A 412 8.87 2.36 -21.69
N GLY A 413 8.23 2.63 -20.55
CA GLY A 413 7.63 3.93 -20.28
C GLY A 413 8.68 4.94 -19.83
N ALA A 414 8.52 6.20 -20.23
CA ALA A 414 9.34 7.29 -19.74
C ALA A 414 9.13 7.48 -18.22
N PRO A 415 10.18 7.81 -17.45
CA PRO A 415 10.09 7.89 -16.00
C PRO A 415 9.16 9.01 -15.54
N VAL A 416 8.36 8.72 -14.52
CA VAL A 416 7.54 9.72 -13.81
C VAL A 416 8.41 10.35 -12.73
N THR A 417 8.70 11.64 -12.86
CA THR A 417 9.48 12.38 -11.87
C THR A 417 8.55 12.91 -10.77
N VAL A 418 8.74 12.46 -9.54
CA VAL A 418 8.00 12.93 -8.36
C VAL A 418 8.85 13.94 -7.61
N LYS A 419 8.29 15.12 -7.33
CA LYS A 419 8.98 16.26 -6.71
C LYS A 419 8.29 16.72 -5.43
N TYR A 420 9.08 17.18 -4.48
CA TYR A 420 8.61 17.69 -3.18
C TYR A 420 9.23 19.08 -2.96
N GLN A 421 8.43 20.14 -3.04
CA GLN A 421 8.92 21.53 -3.00
C GLN A 421 8.00 22.47 -2.23
N ASP A 422 8.52 23.60 -1.76
CA ASP A 422 7.69 24.65 -1.16
C ASP A 422 7.03 25.58 -2.20
N GLU A 423 6.23 26.54 -1.73
CA GLU A 423 5.57 27.57 -2.55
C GLU A 423 6.52 28.42 -3.40
N ASN A 424 7.81 28.47 -3.05
CA ASN A 424 8.86 29.21 -3.77
C ASN A 424 9.60 28.31 -4.80
N GLY A 425 9.26 27.02 -4.86
CA GLY A 425 9.98 26.02 -5.65
C GLY A 425 11.27 25.53 -4.99
N GLN A 426 11.48 25.78 -3.69
CA GLN A 426 12.62 25.21 -2.97
C GLN A 426 12.38 23.72 -2.72
N GLU A 427 13.30 22.86 -3.19
CA GLU A 427 13.25 21.42 -2.93
C GLU A 427 13.29 21.10 -1.42
N LEU A 428 12.40 20.21 -0.98
CA LEU A 428 12.27 19.74 0.41
C LEU A 428 12.78 18.29 0.58
N ALA A 429 12.76 17.50 -0.49
CA ALA A 429 13.41 16.20 -0.59
C ALA A 429 13.83 15.92 -2.05
N PRO A 430 14.87 15.09 -2.28
CA PRO A 430 15.29 14.67 -3.61
C PRO A 430 14.13 14.14 -4.46
N SER A 431 14.19 14.43 -5.76
CA SER A 431 13.21 13.90 -6.73
C SER A 431 13.26 12.37 -6.80
N GLU A 432 12.11 11.72 -6.74
CA GLU A 432 11.93 10.28 -6.92
C GLU A 432 11.57 9.97 -8.37
N PHE A 433 12.06 8.84 -8.91
CA PHE A 433 11.79 8.42 -10.28
C PHE A 433 11.05 7.08 -10.29
N LEU A 434 9.76 7.11 -10.61
CA LEU A 434 8.99 5.90 -10.85
C LEU A 434 9.27 5.42 -12.28
N ASN A 435 9.39 4.11 -12.48
CA ASN A 435 9.69 3.47 -13.76
C ASN A 435 8.72 2.31 -14.01
N GLY A 436 8.40 2.02 -15.27
CA GLY A 436 7.47 0.95 -15.68
C GLY A 436 7.31 0.91 -17.20
N TYR A 437 6.51 -0.03 -17.72
CA TYR A 437 6.18 -0.12 -19.15
C TYR A 437 5.03 0.81 -19.54
N VAL A 438 4.95 1.19 -20.82
CA VAL A 438 3.86 2.02 -21.36
C VAL A 438 2.50 1.38 -21.03
N GLY A 439 1.62 2.15 -20.40
CA GLY A 439 0.28 1.71 -20.00
C GLY A 439 0.20 0.99 -18.64
N ALA A 440 1.32 0.67 -17.98
CA ALA A 440 1.33 0.26 -16.57
C ALA A 440 0.91 1.41 -15.66
N THR A 441 0.33 1.10 -14.49
CA THR A 441 -0.12 2.11 -13.53
C THR A 441 0.99 2.52 -12.55
N TYR A 442 1.11 3.81 -12.25
CA TYR A 442 1.97 4.34 -11.19
C TYR A 442 1.15 4.99 -10.06
N ASN A 443 1.78 5.14 -8.90
CA ASN A 443 1.21 5.79 -7.71
C ASN A 443 2.35 6.45 -6.93
N SER A 444 2.43 7.78 -6.96
CA SER A 444 3.36 8.57 -6.15
C SER A 444 2.81 8.79 -4.73
N LYS A 445 3.70 8.96 -3.76
CA LYS A 445 3.31 9.12 -2.34
C LYS A 445 3.58 10.54 -1.85
N GLU A 446 2.71 11.06 -1.01
CA GLU A 446 3.00 12.27 -0.25
C GLU A 446 4.08 11.98 0.81
N LEU A 447 5.04 12.89 0.97
CA LEU A 447 5.96 12.92 2.11
C LEU A 447 5.52 13.96 3.15
N SER A 448 5.73 13.68 4.43
CA SER A 448 5.42 14.61 5.53
C SER A 448 6.68 15.35 5.99
N PHE A 449 6.65 16.68 5.97
CA PHE A 449 7.78 17.55 6.34
C PHE A 449 7.50 18.33 7.63
N GLN A 450 8.39 18.25 8.61
CA GLN A 450 8.19 18.89 9.91
C GLN A 450 8.12 20.42 9.78
N GLY A 451 7.00 21.01 10.23
CA GLY A 451 6.76 22.45 10.13
C GLY A 451 6.28 22.92 8.75
N TYR A 452 5.84 22.01 7.88
CA TYR A 452 5.17 22.30 6.61
C TYR A 452 3.81 21.56 6.56
N SER A 453 2.96 21.94 5.60
CA SER A 453 1.67 21.29 5.28
C SER A 453 1.50 21.21 3.76
N LEU A 454 0.98 20.12 3.21
CA LEU A 454 0.69 20.03 1.77
C LEU A 454 -0.46 21.01 1.42
N ILE A 455 -0.30 21.73 0.31
CA ILE A 455 -1.34 22.63 -0.24
C ILE A 455 -2.05 21.95 -1.42
N LYS A 456 -1.27 21.41 -2.36
CA LYS A 456 -1.73 20.87 -3.63
C LYS A 456 -0.71 19.89 -4.23
N VAL A 457 -1.18 19.11 -5.19
CA VAL A 457 -0.34 18.32 -6.08
C VAL A 457 -0.58 18.81 -7.50
N ASP A 458 0.49 19.17 -8.21
CA ASP A 458 0.44 19.49 -9.63
C ASP A 458 0.85 18.24 -10.44
N GLY A 459 -0.03 17.81 -11.34
CA GLY A 459 0.08 16.51 -12.04
C GLY A 459 -0.67 15.38 -11.33
N ASP A 460 -0.90 14.28 -12.05
CA ASP A 460 -1.70 13.16 -11.56
C ASP A 460 -0.89 12.26 -10.61
N ALA A 461 -1.19 12.26 -9.31
CA ALA A 461 -0.51 11.41 -8.32
C ALA A 461 -0.66 9.90 -8.59
N THR A 462 -1.72 9.51 -9.29
CA THR A 462 -1.91 8.14 -9.80
C THR A 462 -2.26 8.23 -11.28
N GLY A 463 -1.51 7.52 -12.12
CA GLY A 463 -1.71 7.57 -13.56
C GLY A 463 -1.22 6.31 -14.26
N LYS A 464 -1.02 6.41 -15.58
CA LYS A 464 -0.31 5.41 -16.36
C LYS A 464 0.96 6.00 -16.95
N PHE A 465 2.02 5.19 -17.00
CA PHE A 465 3.24 5.52 -17.74
C PHE A 465 2.92 5.67 -19.23
N THR A 466 3.57 6.63 -19.89
CA THR A 466 3.50 6.83 -21.33
C THR A 466 4.90 6.80 -21.96
N ASP A 467 4.98 6.99 -23.27
CA ASP A 467 6.24 7.21 -24.02
C ASP A 467 6.95 8.55 -23.67
N SER A 468 6.28 9.42 -22.92
CA SER A 468 6.64 10.82 -22.71
C SER A 468 6.83 11.10 -21.21
N PRO A 469 7.92 11.76 -20.78
CA PRO A 469 8.22 11.92 -19.36
C PRO A 469 7.15 12.73 -18.62
N GLN A 470 6.64 12.18 -17.54
CA GLN A 470 5.60 12.77 -16.69
C GLN A 470 6.23 13.41 -15.44
N THR A 471 5.52 14.32 -14.78
CA THR A 471 5.96 14.91 -13.52
C THR A 471 4.79 15.12 -12.58
N VAL A 472 4.97 14.74 -11.31
CA VAL A 472 4.06 14.99 -10.19
C VAL A 472 4.79 15.85 -9.18
N THR A 473 4.20 16.96 -8.74
CA THR A 473 4.85 17.91 -7.81
C THR A 473 3.96 18.16 -6.61
N TYR A 474 4.37 17.66 -5.45
CA TYR A 474 3.76 17.96 -4.15
C TYR A 474 4.28 19.31 -3.66
N ILE A 475 3.36 20.26 -3.41
CA ILE A 475 3.68 21.67 -3.09
C ILE A 475 3.21 21.99 -1.67
N TYR A 476 4.15 22.44 -0.83
CA TYR A 476 3.97 22.58 0.61
C TYR A 476 4.07 24.03 1.10
N GLN A 477 3.18 24.42 2.01
CA GLN A 477 3.26 25.68 2.76
C GLN A 477 4.10 25.49 4.02
N LYS A 478 4.87 26.51 4.41
CA LYS A 478 5.58 26.53 5.68
C LYS A 478 4.65 27.02 6.81
N ASN A 479 4.51 26.22 7.86
CA ASN A 479 3.57 26.50 8.94
C ASN A 479 4.03 27.72 9.76
N ALA A 480 3.11 28.65 10.03
CA ALA A 480 3.39 29.83 10.83
C ALA A 480 3.77 29.45 12.27
N LYS A 481 4.87 30.02 12.78
CA LYS A 481 5.41 29.67 14.11
C LYS A 481 4.64 30.42 15.20
N LEU A 482 3.80 29.71 15.95
CA LEU A 482 3.10 30.27 17.10
C LEU A 482 4.10 30.67 18.20
N LEU A 483 4.02 31.93 18.65
CA LEU A 483 4.82 32.48 19.74
C LEU A 483 3.95 32.64 20.98
N GLY A 484 4.47 32.27 22.15
CA GLY A 484 3.86 32.61 23.42
C GLY A 484 4.23 34.02 23.87
N GLN A 485 3.40 34.60 24.74
CA GLN A 485 3.56 35.98 25.23
C GLN A 485 3.53 36.05 26.76
N VAL A 486 4.47 36.79 27.33
CA VAL A 486 4.56 37.11 28.76
C VAL A 486 4.46 38.62 28.94
N THR A 487 3.54 39.08 29.79
CA THR A 487 3.38 40.52 30.13
C THR A 487 3.86 40.79 31.55
N VAL A 488 4.84 41.67 31.71
CA VAL A 488 5.45 42.01 33.01
C VAL A 488 4.95 43.36 33.50
N LYS A 489 4.29 43.38 34.65
CA LYS A 489 3.66 44.55 35.28
C LYS A 489 4.42 45.00 36.53
N TYR A 490 4.34 46.29 36.85
CA TYR A 490 4.97 46.88 38.03
C TYR A 490 3.96 47.81 38.72
N ILE A 491 3.53 47.45 39.93
CA ILE A 491 2.43 48.11 40.65
C ILE A 491 2.79 48.45 42.10
N ASP A 492 2.10 49.42 42.72
CA ASP A 492 2.14 49.60 44.17
C ASP A 492 1.19 48.62 44.89
N THR A 493 1.19 48.68 46.23
CA THR A 493 0.29 47.90 47.10
C THR A 493 -1.20 48.14 46.86
N ASP A 494 -1.55 49.27 46.22
CA ASP A 494 -2.93 49.69 45.97
C ASP A 494 -3.37 49.29 44.54
N GLY A 495 -2.52 48.54 43.82
CA GLY A 495 -2.78 48.03 42.48
C GLY A 495 -2.47 48.99 41.34
N LYS A 496 -1.95 50.20 41.63
CA LYS A 496 -1.71 51.23 40.62
C LYS A 496 -0.38 50.99 39.91
N ALA A 497 -0.38 51.10 38.58
CA ALA A 497 0.82 50.99 37.76
C ALA A 497 1.87 52.06 38.11
N LEU A 498 3.09 51.61 38.39
CA LEU A 498 4.28 52.43 38.65
C LEU A 498 5.22 52.51 37.45
N PHE A 499 5.10 51.56 36.51
CA PHE A 499 5.84 51.51 35.26
C PHE A 499 4.93 50.90 34.17
N GLY A 500 5.25 51.13 32.89
CA GLY A 500 4.50 50.53 31.79
C GLY A 500 4.70 49.01 31.71
N ASP A 501 3.69 48.31 31.20
CA ASP A 501 3.77 46.87 30.95
C ASP A 501 4.88 46.55 29.96
N VAL A 502 5.73 45.58 30.28
CA VAL A 502 6.82 45.10 29.41
C VAL A 502 6.41 43.75 28.82
N ILE A 503 6.30 43.66 27.50
CA ILE A 503 5.93 42.43 26.79
C ILE A 503 7.20 41.69 26.34
N GLN A 504 7.26 40.39 26.62
CA GLN A 504 8.23 39.44 26.06
C GLN A 504 7.49 38.41 25.20
N THR A 505 8.14 37.95 24.12
CA THR A 505 7.63 36.87 23.25
C THR A 505 8.75 35.89 22.92
N GLY A 506 8.38 34.64 22.67
CA GLY A 506 9.30 33.56 22.30
C GLY A 506 8.54 32.32 21.83
N ASN A 507 9.26 31.29 21.40
CA ASN A 507 8.61 30.08 20.88
C ASN A 507 8.00 29.27 22.03
N ILE A 508 6.84 28.64 21.80
CA ILE A 508 6.19 27.81 22.83
C ILE A 508 7.16 26.72 23.30
N GLY A 509 7.36 26.62 24.62
CA GLY A 509 8.36 25.74 25.26
C GLY A 509 9.74 26.36 25.50
N GLU A 510 10.09 27.51 24.92
CA GLU A 510 11.32 28.24 25.29
C GLU A 510 11.17 28.91 26.66
N THR A 511 12.28 29.06 27.38
CA THR A 511 12.29 29.66 28.72
C THR A 511 12.31 31.19 28.67
N TYR A 512 11.43 31.83 29.43
CA TYR A 512 11.49 33.27 29.70
C TYR A 512 12.07 33.57 31.09
N HIS A 513 12.61 34.78 31.27
CA HIS A 513 13.01 35.31 32.56
C HIS A 513 12.68 36.80 32.66
N THR A 514 12.30 37.23 33.87
CA THR A 514 11.82 38.57 34.18
C THR A 514 12.44 39.06 35.48
N GLU A 515 12.66 40.37 35.60
CA GLU A 515 13.38 40.98 36.72
C GLU A 515 12.60 42.14 37.35
N LYS A 516 12.78 42.34 38.66
CA LYS A 516 12.27 43.52 39.37
C LYS A 516 13.06 44.78 38.96
N LYS A 517 12.38 45.92 38.88
CA LYS A 517 13.01 47.23 38.60
C LYS A 517 13.23 48.01 39.89
N ALA A 518 14.31 48.78 39.95
CA ALA A 518 14.48 49.79 41.00
C ALA A 518 13.56 50.99 40.67
N LEU A 519 12.63 51.32 41.57
CA LEU A 519 11.65 52.40 41.38
C LEU A 519 11.86 53.48 42.44
N ALA A 520 12.17 54.71 42.02
CA ALA A 520 12.53 55.80 42.93
C ALA A 520 11.37 56.16 43.87
N GLY A 521 11.65 56.21 45.18
CA GLY A 521 10.65 56.47 46.21
C GLY A 521 9.79 55.26 46.60
N TYR A 522 10.08 54.06 46.07
CA TYR A 522 9.44 52.81 46.46
C TYR A 522 10.46 51.72 46.79
N THR A 523 10.03 50.71 47.53
CA THR A 523 10.77 49.52 47.94
C THR A 523 10.04 48.27 47.44
N PHE A 524 10.76 47.30 46.88
CA PHE A 524 10.15 46.06 46.37
C PHE A 524 9.59 45.20 47.51
N LYS A 525 8.36 44.69 47.33
CA LYS A 525 7.62 43.89 48.31
C LYS A 525 7.58 42.41 47.94
N ASN A 526 6.89 42.06 46.85
CA ASN A 526 6.72 40.68 46.40
C ASN A 526 6.41 40.59 44.90
N ILE A 527 6.42 39.37 44.37
CA ILE A 527 6.02 39.03 43.00
C ILE A 527 4.70 38.23 43.02
N ILE A 528 3.92 38.32 41.96
CA ILE A 528 2.73 37.52 41.68
C ILE A 528 2.91 36.92 40.28
N GLY A 529 2.73 35.61 40.14
CA GLY A 529 3.17 34.85 38.96
C GLY A 529 4.65 34.44 39.04
N ASN A 530 5.12 33.71 38.03
CA ASN A 530 6.45 33.10 38.03
C ASN A 530 7.48 34.02 37.36
N ALA A 531 8.57 34.36 38.04
CA ALA A 531 9.65 35.20 37.48
C ALA A 531 10.34 34.56 36.24
N SER A 532 10.24 33.25 36.10
CA SER A 532 10.72 32.46 34.96
C SER A 532 9.81 31.26 34.75
N GLY A 533 9.64 30.85 33.50
CA GLY A 533 8.87 29.68 33.10
C GLY A 533 9.13 29.37 31.63
N GLN A 534 8.27 28.54 31.02
CA GLN A 534 8.24 28.37 29.57
C GLN A 534 7.09 29.15 28.95
N TYR A 535 7.29 29.70 27.77
CA TYR A 535 6.23 30.33 26.97
C TYR A 535 5.14 29.29 26.64
N THR A 536 3.88 29.64 26.92
CA THR A 536 2.70 28.84 26.58
C THR A 536 1.93 29.42 25.40
N ASP A 537 1.03 28.62 24.81
CA ASP A 537 0.01 29.08 23.85
C ASP A 537 -0.91 30.18 24.42
N SER A 538 -1.15 30.11 25.73
CA SER A 538 -1.97 31.01 26.52
C SER A 538 -1.12 32.19 27.03
N PRO A 539 -1.59 33.45 26.97
CA PRO A 539 -0.84 34.59 27.48
C PRO A 539 -0.57 34.53 28.98
N GLN A 540 0.68 34.78 29.37
CA GLN A 540 1.16 34.73 30.75
C GLN A 540 1.35 36.15 31.30
N THR A 541 1.27 36.32 32.63
CA THR A 541 1.49 37.62 33.30
C THR A 541 2.32 37.44 34.56
N VAL A 542 3.27 38.36 34.78
CA VAL A 542 4.15 38.43 35.94
C VAL A 542 4.07 39.84 36.52
N THR A 543 3.79 39.98 37.81
CA THR A 543 3.55 41.29 38.43
C THR A 543 4.45 41.50 39.63
N TYR A 544 5.26 42.56 39.60
CA TYR A 544 6.10 43.00 40.72
C TYR A 544 5.39 44.10 41.52
N VAL A 545 5.31 43.93 42.84
CA VAL A 545 4.60 44.82 43.77
C VAL A 545 5.60 45.60 44.64
N TYR A 546 5.32 46.89 44.87
CA TYR A 546 6.21 47.82 45.58
C TYR A 546 5.45 48.66 46.63
N GLU A 547 6.17 49.17 47.63
CA GLU A 547 5.63 49.95 48.77
C GLU A 547 6.39 51.28 48.92
N LYS A 548 5.74 52.34 49.42
CA LYS A 548 6.22 53.74 49.26
C LYS A 548 7.05 54.25 50.44
N ASN A 549 8.13 54.98 50.15
CA ASN A 549 9.11 55.46 51.14
C ASN A 549 8.74 56.84 51.75
N ALA A 550 9.17 57.10 52.99
CA ALA A 550 8.92 58.35 53.73
C ALA A 550 10.01 59.45 53.55
N LYS A 551 9.71 60.69 53.96
CA LYS A 551 10.58 61.89 53.84
C LYS A 551 11.05 62.46 55.19
N ILE A 552 12.15 63.20 55.16
CA ILE A 552 12.72 64.01 56.27
C ILE A 552 12.97 65.45 55.76
N LEU A 553 12.88 66.46 56.64
CA LEU A 553 13.04 67.89 56.34
C LEU A 553 14.16 68.53 57.16
N GLY A 554 14.67 69.69 56.72
CA GLY A 554 15.69 70.50 57.40
C GLY A 554 15.13 71.81 58.00
N GLN A 555 15.93 72.49 58.85
CA GLN A 555 15.47 73.62 59.68
C GLN A 555 16.51 74.76 59.79
N VAL A 556 16.05 76.00 59.76
CA VAL A 556 16.84 77.24 59.99
C VAL A 556 16.18 78.08 61.08
N THR A 557 16.98 78.72 61.93
CA THR A 557 16.52 79.64 62.99
C THR A 557 17.13 81.04 62.80
N VAL A 558 16.31 82.09 62.86
CA VAL A 558 16.73 83.49 62.64
C VAL A 558 16.61 84.30 63.93
N LYS A 559 17.71 84.93 64.34
CA LYS A 559 17.84 85.72 65.57
C LYS A 559 18.06 87.20 65.25
N TYR A 560 17.63 88.08 66.14
CA TYR A 560 17.85 89.53 66.05
C TYR A 560 18.32 90.05 67.41
N ILE A 561 19.57 90.50 67.51
CA ILE A 561 20.25 90.83 68.77
C ILE A 561 20.95 92.20 68.71
N ASP A 562 21.22 92.82 69.85
CA ASP A 562 22.12 93.98 69.92
C ASP A 562 23.61 93.57 70.03
N THR A 563 24.50 94.57 70.03
CA THR A 563 25.95 94.41 70.22
C THR A 563 26.36 93.81 71.57
N GLU A 564 25.48 93.76 72.56
CA GLU A 564 25.69 93.12 73.86
C GLU A 564 25.18 91.67 73.87
N GLY A 565 24.61 91.19 72.76
CA GLY A 565 24.10 89.83 72.60
C GLY A 565 22.64 89.64 73.03
N LYS A 566 21.95 90.71 73.44
CA LYS A 566 20.58 90.64 73.96
C LYS A 566 19.57 90.58 72.82
N SER A 567 18.60 89.67 72.92
CA SER A 567 17.55 89.52 71.90
C SER A 567 16.63 90.73 71.83
N LEU A 568 16.51 91.31 70.64
CA LEU A 568 15.64 92.44 70.31
C LEU A 568 14.27 91.97 69.78
N LEU A 569 14.21 90.77 69.21
CA LEU A 569 12.99 90.06 68.83
C LEU A 569 13.08 88.58 69.27
N GLY A 570 11.96 87.87 69.20
CA GLY A 570 11.95 86.41 69.31
C GLY A 570 12.50 85.73 68.04
N ASP A 571 13.04 84.52 68.22
CA ASP A 571 13.55 83.67 67.14
C ASP A 571 12.46 83.33 66.11
N VAL A 572 12.82 83.33 64.81
CA VAL A 572 11.95 82.90 63.71
C VAL A 572 12.47 81.58 63.15
N ILE A 573 11.63 80.54 63.11
CA ILE A 573 12.00 79.23 62.56
C ILE A 573 11.45 79.08 61.13
N GLN A 574 12.27 78.58 60.21
CA GLN A 574 11.89 78.16 58.87
C GLN A 574 12.25 76.67 58.67
N THR A 575 11.49 75.96 57.82
CA THR A 575 11.72 74.53 57.49
C THR A 575 11.45 74.26 56.02
N GLY A 576 12.21 73.33 55.40
CA GLY A 576 12.04 72.94 54.00
C GLY A 576 12.69 71.58 53.69
N ASN A 577 12.60 71.10 52.45
CA ASN A 577 13.30 69.88 52.04
C ASN A 577 14.81 70.12 52.04
N ILE A 578 15.60 69.10 52.38
CA ILE A 578 17.06 69.20 52.35
C ILE A 578 17.52 69.51 50.92
N GLY A 579 18.31 70.58 50.75
CA GLY A 579 18.72 71.11 49.45
C GLY A 579 17.85 72.25 48.89
N GLU A 580 16.67 72.54 49.46
CA GLU A 580 15.90 73.74 49.08
C GLU A 580 16.54 75.00 49.66
N THR A 581 16.45 76.11 48.93
CA THR A 581 17.03 77.39 49.34
C THR A 581 16.14 78.09 50.37
N TYR A 582 16.74 78.55 51.47
CA TYR A 582 16.12 79.50 52.41
C TYR A 582 16.64 80.93 52.17
N HIS A 583 15.84 81.91 52.58
CA HIS A 583 16.26 83.30 52.69
C HIS A 583 15.71 83.94 53.96
N THR A 584 16.51 84.80 54.56
CA THR A 584 16.23 85.56 55.77
C THR A 584 16.57 87.02 55.51
N GLU A 585 15.83 87.93 56.14
CA GLU A 585 15.97 89.37 55.93
C GLU A 585 16.27 90.08 57.25
N LYS A 586 17.00 91.20 57.18
CA LYS A 586 17.10 92.11 58.32
C LYS A 586 15.73 92.78 58.54
N LYS A 587 15.39 93.05 59.79
CA LYS A 587 14.24 93.90 60.15
C LYS A 587 14.73 95.30 60.53
N GLU A 588 13.97 96.34 60.21
CA GLU A 588 14.24 97.68 60.73
C GLU A 588 13.72 97.78 62.17
N LEU A 589 14.56 98.23 63.11
CA LEU A 589 14.27 98.22 64.55
C LEU A 589 14.41 99.64 65.12
N THR A 590 13.28 100.26 65.47
CA THR A 590 13.24 101.66 65.94
C THR A 590 14.21 101.91 67.11
N GLY A 591 15.13 102.86 66.92
CA GLY A 591 16.17 103.21 67.91
C GLY A 591 17.49 102.46 67.76
N TYR A 592 17.59 101.50 66.83
CA TYR A 592 18.81 100.78 66.49
C TYR A 592 19.12 100.85 64.99
N THR A 593 20.39 100.84 64.63
CA THR A 593 20.88 100.68 63.25
C THR A 593 21.43 99.27 63.08
N PHE A 594 21.16 98.64 61.94
CA PHE A 594 21.75 97.34 61.61
C PHE A 594 23.27 97.46 61.46
N LYS A 595 24.02 96.59 62.16
CA LYS A 595 25.50 96.59 62.19
C LYS A 595 26.07 95.55 61.23
N ASN A 596 25.73 94.27 61.45
CA ASN A 596 26.22 93.15 60.64
C ASN A 596 25.36 91.89 60.83
N ILE A 597 25.56 90.90 59.95
CA ILE A 597 24.98 89.56 60.06
C ILE A 597 26.06 88.56 60.51
N ILE A 598 25.63 87.50 61.21
CA ILE A 598 26.45 86.34 61.58
C ILE A 598 25.71 85.09 61.06
N GLY A 599 26.39 84.29 60.24
CA GLY A 599 25.74 83.28 59.39
C GLY A 599 25.26 83.87 58.05
N ASN A 600 24.75 83.01 57.17
CA ASN A 600 24.43 83.39 55.80
C ASN A 600 22.94 83.79 55.68
N ALA A 601 22.66 84.96 55.11
CA ALA A 601 21.28 85.43 54.86
C ALA A 601 20.49 84.53 53.90
N SER A 602 21.17 83.71 53.12
CA SER A 602 20.59 82.66 52.29
C SER A 602 21.53 81.46 52.22
N GLY A 603 20.95 80.30 51.97
CA GLY A 603 21.66 79.02 51.89
C GLY A 603 20.68 77.91 51.56
N GLN A 604 21.12 76.66 51.61
CA GLN A 604 20.21 75.51 51.50
C GLN A 604 19.95 74.88 52.87
N TYR A 605 18.73 74.38 53.07
CA TYR A 605 18.40 73.55 54.25
C TYR A 605 19.28 72.29 54.24
N THR A 606 19.98 72.05 55.34
CA THR A 606 20.76 70.83 55.55
C THR A 606 20.03 69.85 56.48
N ASN A 607 20.59 68.67 56.68
CA ASN A 607 20.12 67.71 57.69
C ASN A 607 20.45 68.14 59.14
N SER A 608 21.11 69.27 59.34
CA SER A 608 21.52 69.81 60.64
C SER A 608 20.90 71.20 60.85
N PRO A 609 20.46 71.58 62.06
CA PRO A 609 19.87 72.89 62.30
C PRO A 609 20.85 74.03 62.02
N GLN A 610 20.44 74.98 61.18
CA GLN A 610 21.24 76.17 60.84
C GLN A 610 20.72 77.40 61.59
N THR A 611 21.60 78.38 61.85
CA THR A 611 21.23 79.64 62.54
C THR A 611 21.80 80.85 61.82
N VAL A 612 20.97 81.90 61.70
CA VAL A 612 21.33 83.19 61.10
C VAL A 612 21.00 84.28 62.12
N THR A 613 21.91 85.22 62.36
CA THR A 613 21.76 86.24 63.42
C THR A 613 22.04 87.64 62.89
N TYR A 614 21.07 88.53 62.99
CA TYR A 614 21.21 89.95 62.65
C TYR A 614 21.58 90.74 63.90
N VAL A 615 22.67 91.50 63.84
CA VAL A 615 23.24 92.27 64.96
C VAL A 615 23.04 93.76 64.74
N TYR A 616 22.64 94.46 65.79
CA TYR A 616 22.22 95.87 65.75
C TYR A 616 22.92 96.72 66.82
N GLU A 617 23.11 98.01 66.54
CA GLU A 617 23.77 98.99 67.39
C GLU A 617 22.83 100.15 67.70
N LYS A 618 22.93 100.75 68.89
CA LYS A 618 21.90 101.67 69.42
C LYS A 618 22.20 103.14 69.07
N ASN A 619 21.18 103.87 68.62
CA ASN A 619 21.36 105.20 68.01
C ASN A 619 21.46 106.35 69.04
N ALA A 620 22.29 107.36 68.73
CA ALA A 620 22.59 108.48 69.62
C ALA A 620 21.86 109.80 69.24
N ASN A 621 20.63 109.94 69.76
CA ASN A 621 19.82 111.17 69.93
C ASN A 621 19.34 111.95 68.67
N PRO A 622 18.03 112.30 68.55
CA PRO A 622 17.46 112.95 67.34
C PRO A 622 16.96 114.41 67.51
N ASN A 623 16.84 115.20 66.42
CA ASN A 623 15.66 116.05 66.10
C ASN A 623 15.78 116.97 64.84
N LYS A 624 14.59 117.21 64.23
CA LYS A 624 14.19 118.23 63.22
C LYS A 624 14.70 118.16 61.74
N PRO A 625 13.96 118.77 60.77
CA PRO A 625 13.87 118.30 59.36
C PRO A 625 13.89 119.41 58.27
N GLU A 626 13.68 119.02 56.99
CA GLU A 626 12.95 119.73 55.87
C GLU A 626 13.31 119.05 54.51
N GLU A 627 12.53 119.05 53.42
CA GLU A 627 11.09 119.37 53.20
C GLU A 627 10.51 118.51 52.03
N VAL A 628 9.53 119.00 51.26
CA VAL A 628 8.62 118.21 50.38
C VAL A 628 8.44 118.87 49.00
N ILE A 629 8.17 118.10 47.93
CA ILE A 629 7.11 118.29 46.88
C ILE A 629 7.30 117.31 45.69
N PRO A 630 6.22 116.76 45.06
CA PRO A 630 6.34 115.68 44.07
C PRO A 630 5.71 115.95 42.68
N ASP A 631 5.83 114.93 41.81
CA ASP A 631 4.83 114.45 40.84
C ASP A 631 4.73 115.05 39.41
N SER A 632 4.04 114.27 38.56
CA SER A 632 3.38 114.56 37.28
C SER A 632 3.97 113.92 36.02
N SER A 633 3.15 113.03 35.45
CA SER A 633 3.16 112.49 34.09
C SER A 633 2.89 113.53 33.00
N ASP A 634 3.09 113.18 31.71
CA ASP A 634 1.93 112.97 30.80
C ASP A 634 2.26 112.11 29.54
N LYS A 635 1.25 111.90 28.68
CA LYS A 635 1.21 111.05 27.48
C LYS A 635 1.25 111.87 26.17
N ASN A 636 1.38 111.13 25.04
CA ASN A 636 0.76 111.32 23.71
C ASN A 636 1.75 111.38 22.52
N ASN A 637 1.37 111.20 21.24
CA ASN A 637 0.43 110.25 20.59
C ASN A 637 0.48 110.44 19.05
N VAL A 638 0.85 109.41 18.28
CA VAL A 638 0.40 109.12 16.87
C VAL A 638 0.80 110.03 15.67
N ASN A 639 1.15 109.38 14.54
CA ASN A 639 1.16 109.81 13.12
C ASN A 639 2.20 110.86 12.63
N THR A 640 2.58 110.94 11.34
CA THR A 640 2.19 110.17 10.11
C THR A 640 3.34 110.16 9.06
N ASP A 641 3.35 109.15 8.16
CA ASP A 641 3.31 109.20 6.66
C ASP A 641 4.03 110.35 5.88
N SER A 642 4.56 110.23 4.65
CA SER A 642 4.43 109.21 3.57
C SER A 642 5.63 109.17 2.58
N ARG A 643 5.65 108.14 1.70
CA ARG A 643 6.17 108.13 0.30
C ARG A 643 7.72 108.16 0.07
N GLU A 644 8.26 107.68 -1.06
CA GLU A 644 7.66 107.27 -2.35
C GLU A 644 8.46 106.16 -3.10
N ASN A 645 7.76 105.28 -3.86
CA ASN A 645 8.08 104.70 -5.19
C ASN A 645 9.40 103.89 -5.49
N GLU A 646 9.44 102.88 -6.41
CA GLU A 646 8.37 102.17 -7.17
C GLU A 646 8.81 100.82 -7.85
N THR A 647 7.88 99.83 -7.95
CA THR A 647 7.67 98.82 -9.05
C THR A 647 8.78 97.83 -9.54
N THR A 648 8.52 96.70 -10.25
CA THR A 648 7.28 96.14 -10.88
C THR A 648 7.22 94.59 -10.97
N LYS A 649 6.02 94.01 -10.71
CA LYS A 649 5.19 92.96 -11.42
C LYS A 649 5.84 91.87 -12.34
N GLY A 650 5.22 90.68 -12.56
CA GLY A 650 3.91 90.11 -12.13
C GLY A 650 3.62 88.69 -12.74
N SER A 651 2.59 87.94 -12.28
CA SER A 651 1.22 87.81 -12.90
C SER A 651 1.10 86.70 -14.00
N LYS A 652 0.10 85.79 -14.13
CA LYS A 652 -1.18 85.45 -13.42
C LYS A 652 -1.82 84.10 -13.93
N THR A 653 -2.76 83.51 -13.17
CA THR A 653 -3.96 82.67 -13.58
C THR A 653 -3.78 81.32 -14.33
N VAL A 654 -4.70 80.31 -14.45
CA VAL A 654 -5.96 79.81 -13.76
C VAL A 654 -6.36 78.43 -14.38
N LYS A 655 -6.93 77.46 -13.61
CA LYS A 655 -8.06 76.56 -14.02
C LYS A 655 -8.45 75.49 -12.96
N ASP A 656 -9.69 75.00 -13.06
CA ASP A 656 -10.33 73.99 -12.19
C ASP A 656 -10.18 72.54 -12.70
N LYS A 657 -10.27 71.55 -11.78
CA LYS A 657 -11.20 70.40 -11.89
C LYS A 657 -11.31 69.55 -10.60
N GLU A 658 -12.29 68.65 -10.56
CA GLU A 658 -12.73 67.89 -9.37
C GLU A 658 -11.84 66.70 -8.99
N SER A 659 -11.83 66.29 -7.70
CA SER A 659 -12.43 65.00 -7.29
C SER A 659 -12.37 64.68 -5.78
N VAL A 660 -13.56 64.46 -5.19
CA VAL A 660 -13.94 63.34 -4.29
C VAL A 660 -13.26 63.15 -2.90
N VAL A 661 -13.96 63.68 -1.89
CA VAL A 661 -14.42 63.04 -0.62
C VAL A 661 -13.42 62.65 0.50
N THR A 662 -13.86 62.99 1.72
CA THR A 662 -13.23 62.81 3.04
C THR A 662 -13.47 61.45 3.70
N SER A 663 -12.59 61.08 4.63
CA SER A 663 -12.80 60.03 5.64
C SER A 663 -13.85 60.38 6.70
N LYS A 664 -14.46 59.34 7.31
CA LYS A 664 -15.04 59.39 8.67
C LYS A 664 -15.29 58.00 9.26
N GLU A 665 -15.08 57.84 10.56
CA GLU A 665 -15.32 56.62 11.33
C GLU A 665 -16.80 56.49 11.76
N LYS A 666 -17.28 55.25 12.00
CA LYS A 666 -18.11 54.95 13.18
C LYS A 666 -18.27 53.45 13.52
N ASN A 667 -17.92 53.12 14.78
CA ASN A 667 -18.46 52.13 15.72
C ASN A 667 -18.83 50.68 15.31
N LEU A 668 -18.44 49.75 16.20
CA LEU A 668 -18.94 48.38 16.33
C LEU A 668 -20.30 48.33 17.08
N PRO A 669 -21.05 47.21 16.97
CA PRO A 669 -22.01 46.72 17.97
C PRO A 669 -21.47 45.52 18.79
N GLU A 670 -22.25 45.10 19.79
CA GLU A 670 -21.88 44.13 20.84
C GLU A 670 -22.21 42.66 20.50
N THR A 671 -21.69 41.71 21.31
CA THR A 671 -22.12 40.31 21.35
C THR A 671 -22.90 40.00 22.64
N GLY A 672 -23.93 39.14 22.55
CA GLY A 672 -24.69 38.66 23.71
C GLY A 672 -25.33 37.28 23.44
N ASP A 673 -25.31 36.41 24.45
CA ASP A 673 -25.62 34.98 24.32
C ASP A 673 -27.12 34.63 24.20
N LYS A 674 -27.40 33.43 23.67
CA LYS A 674 -28.27 32.45 24.36
C LYS A 674 -28.16 31.01 23.84
N GLU A 675 -28.48 30.08 24.73
CA GLU A 675 -28.40 28.62 24.52
C GLU A 675 -29.61 28.04 23.75
N GLN A 676 -29.36 26.98 22.97
CA GLN A 676 -30.14 25.72 22.81
C GLN A 676 -29.72 25.03 21.49
N GLY A 677 -29.64 23.70 21.37
CA GLY A 677 -29.71 22.65 22.39
C GLY A 677 -29.83 21.24 21.78
N MET A 678 -29.04 20.29 22.30
CA MET A 678 -29.27 18.83 22.28
C MET A 678 -29.57 18.11 20.94
N LYS A 679 -28.62 17.27 20.47
CA LYS A 679 -28.78 15.79 20.42
C LYS A 679 -27.54 15.04 19.89
N LYS A 680 -27.36 13.80 20.37
CA LYS A 680 -26.46 12.78 19.81
C LYS A 680 -27.25 11.88 18.86
N ILE A 681 -26.62 11.40 17.78
CA ILE A 681 -26.96 10.13 17.12
C ILE A 681 -25.64 9.37 16.87
N THR A 682 -25.70 8.05 16.93
CA THR A 682 -24.56 7.13 16.92
C THR A 682 -24.60 6.23 15.68
N LEU A 683 -23.43 5.75 15.25
CA LEU A 683 -23.19 4.48 14.50
C LEU A 683 -24.11 4.11 13.31
N PHE A 684 -23.53 3.99 12.11
CA PHE A 684 -23.70 2.79 11.25
C PHE A 684 -22.55 2.77 10.22
N GLY A 685 -22.02 1.62 9.77
CA GLY A 685 -22.30 0.26 10.24
C GLY A 685 -22.43 -0.82 9.16
N SER A 686 -21.73 -0.68 8.03
CA SER A 686 -21.57 -1.71 6.96
C SER A 686 -22.80 -2.07 6.10
N PHE A 687 -22.54 -2.90 5.08
CA PHE A 687 -23.47 -3.60 4.18
C PHE A 687 -24.24 -2.82 3.09
N LEU A 688 -23.76 -2.96 1.84
CA LEU A 688 -24.59 -3.41 0.72
C LEU A 688 -23.73 -4.12 -0.33
N LEU A 689 -24.30 -5.08 -1.06
CA LEU A 689 -23.61 -6.10 -1.86
C LEU A 689 -24.44 -6.47 -3.10
N ILE A 690 -23.76 -6.85 -4.20
CA ILE A 690 -24.27 -7.59 -5.37
C ILE A 690 -25.30 -6.87 -6.27
N LEU A 691 -24.92 -6.55 -7.51
CA LEU A 691 -25.38 -7.21 -8.76
C LEU A 691 -24.68 -6.61 -9.99
N GLY A 692 -24.40 -7.41 -11.03
CA GLY A 692 -23.83 -6.86 -12.28
C GLY A 692 -23.07 -7.82 -13.21
N SER A 693 -23.44 -9.10 -13.31
CA SER A 693 -22.77 -10.07 -14.18
C SER A 693 -23.66 -10.57 -15.33
N LEU A 694 -23.02 -10.79 -16.49
CA LEU A 694 -23.49 -11.52 -17.68
C LEU A 694 -24.48 -10.80 -18.64
N VAL A 695 -24.06 -10.63 -19.91
CA VAL A 695 -24.74 -11.17 -21.11
C VAL A 695 -23.84 -11.11 -22.36
N LEU A 696 -24.07 -12.06 -23.26
CA LEU A 696 -23.26 -12.59 -24.37
C LEU A 696 -22.73 -11.62 -25.45
N PHE A 697 -21.51 -11.91 -25.91
CA PHE A 697 -21.22 -12.60 -27.19
C PHE A 697 -22.10 -12.30 -28.43
N ILE A 698 -21.48 -11.82 -29.53
CA ILE A 698 -21.48 -12.38 -30.92
C ILE A 698 -21.15 -11.28 -31.95
N ARG A 699 -20.09 -11.48 -32.74
CA ARG A 699 -20.10 -11.28 -34.20
C ARG A 699 -18.88 -11.89 -34.89
N PHE A 700 -19.11 -12.88 -35.75
CA PHE A 700 -18.15 -13.34 -36.76
C PHE A 700 -18.07 -12.33 -37.92
N ARG A 701 -16.88 -12.20 -38.53
CA ARG A 701 -16.77 -12.30 -40.00
C ARG A 701 -15.36 -12.72 -40.43
N LYS A 702 -15.28 -13.62 -41.42
CA LYS A 702 -14.05 -13.97 -42.13
C LYS A 702 -13.57 -12.80 -43.01
N VAL A 703 -12.26 -12.72 -43.23
CA VAL A 703 -11.69 -12.60 -44.58
C VAL A 703 -10.58 -13.66 -44.67
N ASP A 704 -10.61 -14.41 -45.77
CA ASP A 704 -9.62 -15.30 -46.39
C ASP A 704 -8.39 -15.77 -45.58
#